data_AF-A0A4Q1U0Q2-F1
#
_entry.id   AF-A0A4Q1U0Q2-F1
#
_cell.length_a   1.000
_cell.length_b   1.000
_cell.length_c   1.000
_cell.angle_alpha   90.00
_cell.angle_beta   90.00
_cell.angle_gamma   90.00
#
_symmetry.space_group_name_H-M   'P 1'
#
loop_
_entity.id
_entity.type
_entity.pdbx_description
1 polymer ?
#
loop_
_entity_poly.entity_id
_entity_poly.type
_entity_poly.pdbx_seq_one_letter_code
_entity_poly.pdbx_strand_id
1 'polypeptide(L)'
;MSGVMLLQPFSLNIGSQAAASAPSPVLNEALGSRPQQPAASASSPSQSEEGSSPSASASEKSPSTMNASAASYELTGATEQQPLTDQADESAVPKRRQKRSVPTSRADQTNPFLVGTVQELEAAIKGGETYVRLTADINIGATAIPVHHSVTIDGDHKYTYMYNGGLSWHRGIYFAASNIAITFKNIKIGDAKVKHSANNYYGIAPADNSIKNSQIIVENVNYYSDYGAQPIHIRDDSNQVIFKGKNTFYTTKNPGSVLVQEFAEATNFLFEEDSDTTITLDKGEVLGTFWPSTGPLELELKKRARLKVVTANSLVYTGIGAIHNNRIKVGEEAVLDVKTTRKNAGNLMFYNHDLAIDVQKNGQLLVETVGENNFNSNSDIHLGPGAKAKLKNINGDFFKKGKGTLTLDNADELVIETGKHGGTSPTGLVSDTANVRLEPFNQETKGYGVHADGQLLTTQTSDDDWIFNGKQVSRQPTPLPGDIAKRVAEASAFRLTRNVVPPKPVGKLALISVPDLDFGQQTITGVTQILRPQVQGALKIEDSRTNGPRKSRLYLRMARPFKNGDVDATRYLTYTNQAGQEQTISDQAILAEVTKDVVERDVSSEWNMTTDSTARGFKLTLPTEKQKLGSFSGELDWSLQDVPGN
;
A
#
# COMPACT_ATOMS: atom_id res chain seq x y z
N MET A 1 16.05 -8.13 7.60
CA MET A 1 16.06 -8.39 9.05
C MET A 1 14.79 -7.79 9.62
N SER A 2 13.87 -8.60 10.12
CA SER A 2 12.66 -8.08 10.78
C SER A 2 12.97 -7.77 12.24
N GLY A 3 13.09 -6.47 12.56
CA GLY A 3 13.07 -6.00 13.94
C GLY A 3 11.67 -5.52 14.27
N VAL A 4 10.99 -6.20 15.20
CA VAL A 4 9.78 -5.64 15.82
C VAL A 4 10.24 -4.58 16.82
N MET A 5 9.73 -3.36 16.68
CA MET A 5 9.95 -2.24 17.60
C MET A 5 8.72 -2.08 18.51
N LEU A 6 8.94 -1.90 19.81
CA LEU A 6 7.91 -1.54 20.77
C LEU A 6 8.40 -0.39 21.66
N LEU A 7 7.55 0.63 21.79
CA LEU A 7 7.78 1.78 22.65
C LEU A 7 7.35 1.48 24.08
N GLN A 8 8.17 1.87 25.05
CA GLN A 8 7.94 1.74 26.48
C GLN A 8 7.99 3.13 27.13
N PRO A 9 6.87 3.67 27.64
CA PRO A 9 6.87 4.92 28.39
C PRO A 9 7.44 4.73 29.80
N PHE A 10 7.97 5.80 30.39
CA PHE A 10 8.36 5.81 31.80
C PHE A 10 8.27 7.20 32.45
N SER A 11 8.05 7.22 33.76
CA SER A 11 7.82 8.44 34.54
C SER A 11 8.54 8.49 35.90
N LEU A 12 8.74 9.70 36.39
CA LEU A 12 9.13 10.05 37.77
C LEU A 12 8.38 11.33 38.15
N ASN A 13 7.96 11.48 39.40
CA ASN A 13 7.32 12.70 39.88
C ASN A 13 7.99 13.20 41.17
N ILE A 14 8.30 14.50 41.24
CA ILE A 14 9.00 15.11 42.38
C ILE A 14 8.06 16.12 43.05
N GLY A 15 7.55 15.74 44.23
CA GLY A 15 6.34 16.33 44.82
C GLY A 15 6.54 17.34 45.96
N SER A 16 7.71 17.38 46.62
CA SER A 16 7.96 18.34 47.72
C SER A 16 9.44 18.59 48.03
N GLN A 17 9.72 19.75 48.64
CA GLN A 17 10.98 20.02 49.35
C GLN A 17 10.90 19.49 50.78
N ALA A 18 11.99 18.93 51.30
CA ALA A 18 12.10 18.58 52.71
C ALA A 18 12.22 19.86 53.57
N ALA A 19 11.17 20.21 54.30
CA ALA A 19 11.22 21.24 55.32
C ALA A 19 11.90 20.71 56.59
N ALA A 20 12.91 21.42 57.10
CA ALA A 20 13.48 21.15 58.41
C ALA A 20 12.42 21.40 59.49
N SER A 21 12.09 20.39 60.30
CA SER A 21 11.01 20.45 61.28
C SER A 21 11.49 20.14 62.70
N ALA A 22 11.41 21.17 63.55
CA ALA A 22 11.16 21.02 64.98
C ALA A 22 9.63 21.17 65.23
N PRO A 23 9.07 20.68 66.36
CA PRO A 23 7.73 20.10 66.30
C PRO A 23 6.55 20.96 66.83
N SER A 24 5.36 20.64 66.29
CA SER A 24 4.06 20.56 67.01
C SER A 24 3.31 21.84 67.43
N PRO A 25 1.96 21.79 67.69
CA PRO A 25 0.96 20.75 67.33
C PRO A 25 -0.49 21.23 66.98
N VAL A 26 -1.37 20.22 66.76
CA VAL A 26 -2.84 20.05 66.99
C VAL A 26 -3.97 20.53 66.02
N LEU A 27 -4.96 19.61 65.91
CA LEU A 27 -6.41 19.72 65.61
C LEU A 27 -6.86 20.04 64.16
N ASN A 28 -8.02 19.57 63.66
CA ASN A 28 -8.75 18.27 63.77
C ASN A 28 -9.90 18.29 62.72
N GLU A 29 -10.34 17.11 62.22
CA GLU A 29 -11.67 16.86 61.58
C GLU A 29 -12.04 17.67 60.29
N ALA A 30 -13.09 17.35 59.52
CA ALA A 30 -13.60 16.06 59.01
C ALA A 30 -14.62 16.31 57.85
N LEU A 31 -14.72 15.37 56.89
CA LEU A 31 -15.90 14.99 56.06
C LEU A 31 -16.74 16.05 55.27
N GLY A 32 -17.13 15.70 54.02
CA GLY A 32 -18.53 15.94 53.56
C GLY A 32 -18.82 16.51 52.16
N SER A 33 -18.89 15.64 51.15
CA SER A 33 -19.95 15.51 50.10
C SER A 33 -20.61 16.70 49.34
N ARG A 34 -20.70 16.51 48.01
CA ARG A 34 -21.61 17.11 46.97
C ARG A 34 -23.12 16.72 47.19
N PRO A 35 -24.16 17.06 46.35
CA PRO A 35 -24.19 17.61 44.96
C PRO A 35 -25.35 18.60 44.56
N GLN A 36 -25.41 18.93 43.25
CA GLN A 36 -26.59 19.25 42.37
C GLN A 36 -26.75 20.66 41.74
N GLN A 37 -27.53 20.68 40.64
CA GLN A 37 -27.84 21.68 39.59
C GLN A 37 -29.35 21.45 39.20
N PRO A 38 -30.03 22.05 38.19
CA PRO A 38 -29.77 23.23 37.31
C PRO A 38 -31.02 24.15 37.09
N ALA A 39 -30.97 25.14 36.18
CA ALA A 39 -32.13 25.76 35.49
C ALA A 39 -31.73 26.51 34.19
N ALA A 40 -32.69 26.87 33.31
CA ALA A 40 -32.50 27.35 31.92
C ALA A 40 -33.36 28.59 31.54
N SER A 41 -33.16 29.19 30.35
CA SER A 41 -34.09 30.18 29.72
C SER A 41 -33.78 30.50 28.22
N ALA A 42 -34.72 31.17 27.52
CA ALA A 42 -34.70 31.53 26.07
C ALA A 42 -35.56 32.83 25.81
N SER A 43 -35.98 33.32 24.62
CA SER A 43 -36.00 32.87 23.20
C SER A 43 -36.39 34.01 22.21
N SER A 44 -35.89 33.98 20.94
CA SER A 44 -36.55 34.56 19.72
C SER A 44 -36.74 36.11 19.63
N PRO A 45 -37.18 36.77 18.50
CA PRO A 45 -37.92 36.28 17.29
C PRO A 45 -37.45 36.81 15.88
N SER A 46 -38.39 37.05 14.94
CA SER A 46 -38.34 36.69 13.47
C SER A 46 -39.14 37.61 12.51
N GLN A 47 -38.97 37.50 11.16
CA GLN A 47 -39.94 37.81 10.04
C GLN A 47 -39.32 37.41 8.64
N SER A 48 -39.95 36.61 7.74
CA SER A 48 -40.90 36.87 6.59
C SER A 48 -40.31 37.69 5.39
N GLU A 49 -40.61 37.50 4.08
CA GLU A 49 -41.86 37.13 3.33
C GLU A 49 -41.63 36.29 2.01
N GLU A 50 -42.67 36.18 1.15
CA GLU A 50 -42.90 35.23 0.04
C GLU A 50 -42.53 35.70 -1.40
N GLY A 51 -42.64 34.77 -2.38
CA GLY A 51 -42.80 35.10 -3.81
C GLY A 51 -42.82 33.86 -4.74
N SER A 52 -43.87 33.68 -5.56
CA SER A 52 -44.00 32.53 -6.51
C SER A 52 -44.82 32.91 -7.75
N SER A 53 -44.38 32.48 -8.97
CA SER A 53 -45.24 32.03 -10.11
C SER A 53 -44.45 31.79 -11.44
N PRO A 54 -44.99 31.07 -12.45
CA PRO A 54 -44.18 30.20 -13.33
C PRO A 54 -44.39 30.37 -14.86
N SER A 55 -43.98 29.34 -15.64
CA SER A 55 -44.29 28.98 -17.05
C SER A 55 -43.38 29.52 -18.19
N ALA A 56 -43.24 28.92 -19.38
CA ALA A 56 -43.26 27.49 -19.81
C ALA A 56 -42.85 27.36 -21.32
N SER A 57 -42.18 26.25 -21.71
CA SER A 57 -42.09 25.69 -23.11
C SER A 57 -41.35 26.54 -24.20
N ALA A 58 -40.86 26.05 -25.35
CA ALA A 58 -40.76 24.71 -25.98
C ALA A 58 -39.58 24.62 -27.00
N SER A 59 -39.13 23.39 -27.30
CA SER A 59 -38.62 22.84 -28.59
C SER A 59 -37.80 23.66 -29.62
N GLU A 60 -36.69 23.08 -30.12
CA GLU A 60 -36.47 22.91 -31.58
C GLU A 60 -35.44 21.78 -31.92
N LYS A 61 -35.29 21.43 -33.21
CA LYS A 61 -34.63 20.21 -33.72
C LYS A 61 -33.57 20.49 -34.82
N SER A 62 -32.41 19.83 -34.70
CA SER A 62 -31.60 19.29 -35.85
C SER A 62 -30.95 20.32 -36.81
N PRO A 63 -30.18 19.89 -37.84
CA PRO A 63 -28.92 19.12 -37.75
C PRO A 63 -27.79 19.72 -38.64
N SER A 64 -26.55 19.20 -38.55
CA SER A 64 -25.55 19.39 -39.62
C SER A 64 -24.48 18.28 -39.69
N THR A 65 -24.35 17.70 -40.88
CA THR A 65 -23.31 16.74 -41.32
C THR A 65 -22.10 17.44 -41.93
N MET A 66 -20.90 16.82 -41.87
CA MET A 66 -19.77 16.86 -42.83
C MET A 66 -18.47 16.42 -42.10
N ASN A 67 -17.45 15.84 -42.72
CA ASN A 67 -17.35 15.02 -43.94
C ASN A 67 -16.06 14.17 -43.85
N ALA A 68 -15.91 13.12 -44.65
CA ALA A 68 -14.67 12.33 -44.70
C ALA A 68 -13.65 12.92 -45.69
N SER A 69 -12.35 12.73 -45.42
CA SER A 69 -11.30 12.81 -46.45
C SER A 69 -10.16 11.85 -46.13
N ALA A 70 -10.02 10.79 -46.93
CA ALA A 70 -8.83 9.95 -46.95
C ALA A 70 -7.75 10.57 -47.85
N ALA A 71 -6.48 10.37 -47.50
CA ALA A 71 -5.36 10.53 -48.42
C ALA A 71 -4.33 9.43 -48.14
N SER A 72 -4.20 8.52 -49.09
CA SER A 72 -3.27 7.39 -49.14
C SER A 72 -1.85 7.82 -49.48
N TYR A 73 -0.85 7.10 -48.96
CA TYR A 73 0.38 6.82 -49.71
C TYR A 73 0.78 5.35 -49.52
N GLU A 74 1.11 4.70 -50.64
CA GLU A 74 1.38 3.27 -50.73
C GLU A 74 2.84 2.89 -50.45
N LEU A 75 3.07 1.59 -50.26
CA LEU A 75 4.37 0.95 -50.14
C LEU A 75 5.16 0.95 -51.46
N THR A 76 6.47 1.10 -51.33
CA THR A 76 7.48 0.33 -52.09
C THR A 76 8.66 0.06 -51.14
N GLY A 77 9.29 -1.11 -51.04
CA GLY A 77 9.14 -2.37 -51.80
C GLY A 77 10.52 -3.01 -52.04
N ALA A 78 10.65 -4.33 -51.83
CA ALA A 78 11.88 -5.16 -51.94
C ALA A 78 12.99 -4.88 -50.87
N THR A 79 13.53 -5.81 -50.09
CA THR A 79 13.78 -7.28 -50.15
C THR A 79 15.09 -7.69 -50.84
N GLU A 80 16.06 -8.19 -50.06
CA GLU A 80 17.05 -9.27 -50.34
C GLU A 80 17.93 -9.43 -49.08
N GLN A 81 17.87 -10.53 -48.32
CA GLN A 81 18.47 -11.87 -48.49
C GLN A 81 19.98 -12.00 -48.15
N GLN A 82 20.20 -12.75 -47.07
CA GLN A 82 21.34 -13.59 -46.60
C GLN A 82 22.45 -13.98 -47.61
N PRO A 83 23.69 -14.33 -47.15
CA PRO A 83 23.91 -15.46 -46.22
C PRO A 83 25.07 -15.39 -45.19
N LEU A 84 25.19 -16.48 -44.43
CA LEU A 84 26.23 -16.78 -43.41
C LEU A 84 27.57 -17.25 -44.01
N THR A 85 28.66 -17.06 -43.26
CA THR A 85 29.82 -17.98 -43.26
C THR A 85 30.46 -18.04 -41.86
N ASP A 86 30.74 -19.26 -41.38
CA ASP A 86 31.59 -19.51 -40.21
C ASP A 86 33.08 -19.23 -40.48
N GLN A 87 33.83 -18.78 -39.48
CA GLN A 87 34.96 -19.55 -38.93
C GLN A 87 35.54 -18.91 -37.65
N ALA A 88 36.24 -19.72 -36.86
CA ALA A 88 36.74 -19.37 -35.52
C ALA A 88 38.18 -18.85 -35.55
N ASP A 89 38.59 -18.10 -34.52
CA ASP A 89 39.79 -18.46 -33.76
C ASP A 89 39.78 -17.88 -32.32
N GLU A 90 40.60 -18.46 -31.44
CA GLU A 90 40.76 -18.09 -30.03
C GLU A 90 41.57 -16.80 -29.82
N SER A 91 41.16 -15.97 -28.85
CA SER A 91 42.09 -15.35 -27.89
C SER A 91 41.34 -14.61 -26.77
N ALA A 92 41.60 -14.99 -25.52
CA ALA A 92 40.87 -14.51 -24.36
C ALA A 92 41.57 -13.33 -23.64
N VAL A 93 40.90 -12.17 -23.58
CA VAL A 93 41.03 -11.21 -22.45
C VAL A 93 39.65 -10.57 -22.19
N PRO A 94 39.03 -10.75 -21.02
CA PRO A 94 37.68 -10.24 -20.76
C PRO A 94 37.69 -8.73 -20.50
N LYS A 95 37.18 -7.93 -21.46
CA LYS A 95 36.84 -6.52 -21.21
C LYS A 95 35.69 -6.45 -20.19
N ARG A 96 36.05 -6.04 -18.97
CA ARG A 96 35.20 -5.69 -17.82
C ARG A 96 33.91 -4.97 -18.24
N ARG A 97 32.81 -5.71 -18.39
CA ARG A 97 31.45 -5.16 -18.59
C ARG A 97 31.17 -4.16 -17.44
N GLN A 98 31.02 -2.89 -17.78
CA GLN A 98 30.55 -1.90 -16.82
C GLN A 98 29.13 -2.27 -16.39
N LYS A 99 28.97 -2.61 -15.10
CA LYS A 99 27.66 -2.75 -14.47
C LYS A 99 26.93 -1.42 -14.64
N ARG A 100 25.74 -1.44 -15.28
CA ARG A 100 24.81 -0.31 -15.25
C ARG A 100 24.58 0.07 -13.79
N SER A 101 25.01 1.26 -13.40
CA SER A 101 24.63 1.86 -12.14
C SER A 101 23.17 2.29 -12.23
N VAL A 102 22.30 1.58 -11.53
CA VAL A 102 21.00 2.15 -11.12
C VAL A 102 21.33 3.42 -10.32
N PRO A 103 20.73 4.58 -10.59
CA PRO A 103 20.83 5.73 -9.73
C PRO A 103 20.04 5.45 -8.45
N THR A 104 20.67 4.80 -7.48
CA THR A 104 20.13 4.62 -6.13
C THR A 104 20.14 5.97 -5.41
N SER A 105 19.20 6.86 -5.74
CA SER A 105 19.01 8.14 -5.05
C SER A 105 18.31 7.95 -3.70
N ARG A 106 18.91 7.12 -2.83
CA ARG A 106 18.72 7.23 -1.38
C ARG A 106 19.74 8.21 -0.83
N ALA A 107 19.71 9.43 -1.37
CA ALA A 107 20.38 10.56 -0.75
C ALA A 107 19.47 11.03 0.37
N ASP A 108 19.91 10.89 1.62
CA ASP A 108 19.30 11.60 2.75
C ASP A 108 19.57 13.09 2.57
N GLN A 109 18.72 13.78 1.82
CA GLN A 109 18.71 15.23 1.72
C GLN A 109 18.11 15.77 3.03
N THR A 110 18.96 15.93 4.04
CA THR A 110 18.56 16.26 5.41
C THR A 110 18.02 17.69 5.59
N ASN A 111 18.36 18.60 4.67
CA ASN A 111 17.91 19.99 4.69
C ASN A 111 16.96 20.26 3.51
N PRO A 112 15.62 20.28 3.72
CA PRO A 112 14.67 20.72 2.70
C PRO A 112 14.72 22.25 2.52
N PHE A 113 14.47 22.71 1.29
CA PHE A 113 14.10 24.09 1.03
C PHE A 113 12.65 24.31 1.53
N LEU A 114 12.46 25.23 2.48
CA LEU A 114 11.16 25.48 3.10
C LEU A 114 10.33 26.48 2.28
N VAL A 115 9.07 26.17 2.00
CA VAL A 115 8.16 27.06 1.25
C VAL A 115 6.79 27.18 1.92
N GLY A 116 6.33 28.41 2.14
CA GLY A 116 5.02 28.72 2.72
C GLY A 116 4.05 29.39 1.73
N THR A 117 4.51 29.73 0.53
CA THR A 117 3.74 30.45 -0.49
C THR A 117 3.91 29.85 -1.89
N VAL A 118 2.98 30.20 -2.80
CA VAL A 118 3.03 29.81 -4.22
C VAL A 118 4.30 30.34 -4.89
N GLN A 119 4.68 31.58 -4.57
CA GLN A 119 5.85 32.25 -5.15
C GLN A 119 7.16 31.60 -4.70
N GLU A 120 7.26 31.18 -3.43
CA GLU A 120 8.43 30.44 -2.93
C GLU A 120 8.52 29.04 -3.55
N LEU A 121 7.39 28.33 -3.71
CA LEU A 121 7.36 27.03 -4.39
C LEU A 121 7.78 27.15 -5.86
N GLU A 122 7.25 28.14 -6.59
CA GLU A 122 7.63 28.42 -7.97
C GLU A 122 9.11 28.84 -8.10
N ALA A 123 9.62 29.66 -7.17
CA ALA A 123 11.02 30.07 -7.14
C ALA A 123 11.96 28.90 -6.84
N ALA A 124 11.63 28.04 -5.87
CA ALA A 124 12.42 26.85 -5.53
C ALA A 124 12.49 25.87 -6.72
N ILE A 125 11.35 25.58 -7.35
CA ILE A 125 11.28 24.70 -8.52
C ILE A 125 11.99 25.30 -9.74
N LYS A 126 11.99 26.62 -9.94
CA LYS A 126 12.79 27.26 -11.00
C LYS A 126 14.29 27.37 -10.65
N GLY A 127 14.62 27.43 -9.37
CA GLY A 127 15.98 27.62 -8.86
C GLY A 127 16.87 26.38 -8.88
N GLY A 128 16.31 25.20 -9.13
CA GLY A 128 17.06 23.94 -9.10
C GLY A 128 16.90 23.13 -7.80
N GLU A 129 16.00 23.53 -6.90
CA GLU A 129 15.84 22.85 -5.61
C GLU A 129 15.30 21.43 -5.78
N THR A 130 15.98 20.46 -5.15
CA THR A 130 15.73 19.02 -5.33
C THR A 130 14.86 18.42 -4.22
N TYR A 131 14.78 19.07 -3.06
CA TYR A 131 13.89 18.71 -1.97
C TYR A 131 13.24 19.96 -1.36
N VAL A 132 11.94 20.08 -1.58
CA VAL A 132 11.09 21.17 -1.09
C VAL A 132 10.15 20.60 -0.02
N ARG A 133 10.07 21.25 1.14
CA ARG A 133 9.09 20.92 2.18
C ARG A 133 8.14 22.09 2.41
N LEU A 134 6.85 21.80 2.39
CA LEU A 134 5.80 22.77 2.65
C LEU A 134 5.78 23.18 4.12
N THR A 135 5.53 24.45 4.40
CA THR A 135 5.30 25.00 5.75
C THR A 135 3.90 25.61 5.91
N ALA A 136 3.10 25.61 4.84
CA ALA A 136 1.70 26.00 4.79
C ALA A 136 0.95 25.19 3.71
N ASP A 137 -0.38 25.24 3.70
CA ASP A 137 -1.18 24.74 2.58
C ASP A 137 -0.97 25.64 1.35
N ILE A 138 -0.73 25.05 0.18
CA ILE A 138 -0.44 25.77 -1.07
C ILE A 138 -1.56 25.54 -2.08
N ASN A 139 -2.22 26.61 -2.52
CA ASN A 139 -3.12 26.58 -3.67
C ASN A 139 -2.52 27.39 -4.82
N ILE A 140 -2.04 26.71 -5.86
CA ILE A 140 -1.42 27.36 -7.02
C ILE A 140 -2.46 27.85 -8.05
N GLY A 141 -3.75 27.52 -7.89
CA GLY A 141 -4.79 27.84 -8.85
C GLY A 141 -4.45 27.31 -10.25
N ALA A 142 -4.56 28.18 -11.26
CA ALA A 142 -4.28 27.85 -12.66
C ALA A 142 -2.81 28.06 -13.07
N THR A 143 -1.91 28.32 -12.11
CA THR A 143 -0.48 28.58 -12.37
C THR A 143 0.17 27.37 -13.03
N ALA A 144 1.15 27.63 -13.89
CA ALA A 144 1.94 26.60 -14.58
C ALA A 144 3.40 26.71 -14.11
N ILE A 145 3.89 25.67 -13.44
CA ILE A 145 5.24 25.61 -12.87
C ILE A 145 6.02 24.51 -13.61
N PRO A 146 6.87 24.86 -14.59
CA PRO A 146 7.69 23.90 -15.32
C PRO A 146 8.78 23.31 -14.42
N VAL A 147 8.94 21.99 -14.49
CA VAL A 147 10.00 21.26 -13.79
C VAL A 147 11.03 20.74 -14.79
N HIS A 148 12.29 21.13 -14.62
CA HIS A 148 13.40 20.76 -15.51
C HIS A 148 14.41 19.77 -14.88
N HIS A 149 14.25 19.43 -13.60
CA HIS A 149 15.13 18.53 -12.84
C HIS A 149 14.30 17.70 -11.85
N SER A 150 14.88 16.62 -11.30
CA SER A 150 14.17 15.78 -10.33
C SER A 150 13.93 16.52 -9.01
N VAL A 151 12.70 16.54 -8.51
CA VAL A 151 12.30 17.27 -7.29
C VAL A 151 11.38 16.43 -6.41
N THR A 152 11.55 16.52 -5.09
CA THR A 152 10.62 16.01 -4.09
C THR A 152 9.86 17.16 -3.45
N ILE A 153 8.53 17.08 -3.43
CA ILE A 153 7.62 18.00 -2.76
C ILE A 153 6.99 17.26 -1.59
N ASP A 154 7.34 17.68 -0.37
CA ASP A 154 6.99 17.02 0.89
C ASP A 154 6.01 17.85 1.70
N GLY A 155 4.83 17.29 1.96
CA GLY A 155 3.77 17.92 2.74
C GLY A 155 3.92 17.81 4.25
N ASP A 156 5.01 17.21 4.75
CA ASP A 156 5.31 17.06 6.19
C ASP A 156 4.19 16.32 6.96
N HIS A 157 3.46 15.42 6.28
CA HIS A 157 2.21 14.77 6.70
C HIS A 157 1.04 15.71 7.06
N LYS A 158 1.24 17.02 6.95
CA LYS A 158 0.36 18.05 7.49
C LYS A 158 -0.37 18.82 6.39
N TYR A 159 0.38 19.29 5.40
CA TYR A 159 -0.05 20.30 4.44
C TYR A 159 -0.67 19.73 3.17
N THR A 160 -1.40 20.61 2.49
CA THR A 160 -2.26 20.32 1.34
C THR A 160 -1.78 21.11 0.13
N TYR A 161 -1.64 20.43 -1.00
CA TYR A 161 -1.43 21.02 -2.31
C TYR A 161 -2.76 21.04 -3.09
N MET A 162 -3.12 22.19 -3.65
CA MET A 162 -4.34 22.41 -4.43
C MET A 162 -4.00 23.08 -5.76
N TYR A 163 -4.75 22.72 -6.81
CA TYR A 163 -4.56 23.21 -8.17
C TYR A 163 -5.90 23.26 -8.90
N ASN A 164 -6.17 24.35 -9.61
CA ASN A 164 -7.50 24.65 -10.18
C ASN A 164 -7.39 25.23 -11.60
N GLY A 165 -7.97 24.54 -12.59
CA GLY A 165 -8.29 25.06 -13.92
C GLY A 165 -7.38 24.58 -15.07
N GLY A 166 -7.97 24.57 -16.27
CA GLY A 166 -7.28 24.39 -17.54
C GLY A 166 -7.49 23.02 -18.20
N LEU A 167 -7.71 23.08 -19.53
CA LEU A 167 -7.75 21.94 -20.45
C LEU A 167 -6.40 21.72 -21.16
N SER A 168 -5.31 22.27 -20.61
CA SER A 168 -3.95 22.16 -21.17
C SER A 168 -3.07 21.42 -20.18
N TRP A 169 -2.17 20.58 -20.72
CA TRP A 169 -1.16 19.85 -19.95
C TRP A 169 -0.06 20.76 -19.39
N HIS A 170 0.08 21.99 -19.90
CA HIS A 170 0.92 23.05 -19.31
C HIS A 170 0.21 23.74 -18.13
N ARG A 171 -0.24 22.97 -17.12
CA ARG A 171 -0.95 23.49 -15.94
C ARG A 171 -0.58 22.71 -14.70
N GLY A 172 -0.58 23.39 -13.56
CA GLY A 172 -0.06 22.83 -12.32
C GLY A 172 1.46 22.78 -12.33
N ILE A 173 2.04 21.92 -11.49
CA ILE A 173 3.45 21.53 -11.55
C ILE A 173 3.57 20.50 -12.67
N TYR A 174 4.39 20.71 -13.70
CA TYR A 174 4.39 19.85 -14.90
C TYR A 174 5.80 19.53 -15.41
N PHE A 175 5.93 18.42 -16.13
CA PHE A 175 7.22 18.02 -16.72
C PHE A 175 7.60 18.93 -17.88
N ALA A 176 8.76 19.59 -17.78
CA ALA A 176 9.36 20.39 -18.85
C ALA A 176 10.75 19.86 -19.26
N ALA A 177 11.10 18.64 -18.83
CA ALA A 177 12.26 17.89 -19.27
C ALA A 177 12.02 16.37 -19.16
N SER A 178 12.78 15.61 -19.96
CA SER A 178 12.85 14.15 -19.91
C SER A 178 13.92 13.66 -18.93
N ASN A 179 13.83 12.40 -18.50
CA ASN A 179 14.76 11.73 -17.57
C ASN A 179 14.77 12.33 -16.14
N ILE A 180 13.63 12.83 -15.66
CA ILE A 180 13.48 13.42 -14.32
C ILE A 180 12.36 12.75 -13.51
N ALA A 181 12.39 12.89 -12.20
CA ALA A 181 11.36 12.40 -11.30
C ALA A 181 10.69 13.53 -10.51
N ILE A 182 9.36 13.61 -10.55
CA ILE A 182 8.57 14.48 -9.67
C ILE A 182 7.96 13.61 -8.58
N THR A 183 8.39 13.82 -7.33
CA THR A 183 7.93 13.05 -6.17
C THR A 183 6.98 13.88 -5.31
N PHE A 184 5.76 13.39 -5.10
CA PHE A 184 4.84 13.89 -4.07
C PHE A 184 4.92 12.99 -2.85
N LYS A 185 5.31 13.56 -1.71
CA LYS A 185 5.59 12.84 -0.48
C LYS A 185 4.82 13.39 0.71
N ASN A 186 4.26 12.50 1.55
CA ASN A 186 3.64 12.83 2.83
C ASN A 186 2.62 14.00 2.73
N ILE A 187 1.82 14.04 1.67
CA ILE A 187 1.09 15.24 1.26
C ILE A 187 -0.39 14.94 0.96
N LYS A 188 -1.26 15.90 1.28
CA LYS A 188 -2.65 15.88 0.83
C LYS A 188 -2.75 16.61 -0.49
N ILE A 189 -3.50 16.09 -1.45
CA ILE A 189 -3.72 16.73 -2.75
C ILE A 189 -5.23 16.91 -2.93
N GLY A 190 -5.68 18.16 -2.94
CA GLY A 190 -7.10 18.51 -2.81
C GLY A 190 -7.65 18.38 -1.39
N ASP A 191 -8.82 18.96 -1.15
CA ASP A 191 -9.58 18.90 0.10
C ASP A 191 -11.07 18.79 -0.20
N ALA A 192 -11.76 17.82 0.42
CA ALA A 192 -13.20 17.61 0.30
C ALA A 192 -14.07 18.78 0.81
N LYS A 193 -13.49 19.70 1.59
CA LYS A 193 -14.15 20.94 2.04
C LYS A 193 -14.04 22.08 1.04
N VAL A 194 -13.10 21.99 0.09
CA VAL A 194 -12.84 23.02 -0.92
C VAL A 194 -13.31 22.47 -2.26
N LYS A 195 -14.44 23.01 -2.76
CA LYS A 195 -14.92 22.68 -4.11
C LYS A 195 -13.79 22.89 -5.11
N HIS A 196 -13.61 21.94 -6.00
CA HIS A 196 -12.76 22.06 -7.18
C HIS A 196 -11.26 22.22 -6.87
N SER A 197 -10.79 21.60 -5.79
CA SER A 197 -9.45 21.75 -5.19
C SER A 197 -8.31 20.96 -5.84
N ALA A 198 -8.61 20.00 -6.71
CA ALA A 198 -7.63 19.19 -7.45
C ALA A 198 -8.15 18.96 -8.87
N ASN A 199 -8.14 20.03 -9.65
CA ASN A 199 -8.90 20.17 -10.88
C ASN A 199 -8.04 20.68 -12.03
N ASN A 200 -7.70 19.79 -12.95
CA ASN A 200 -7.30 20.10 -14.33
C ASN A 200 -7.66 18.88 -15.19
N TYR A 201 -7.37 18.91 -16.49
CA TYR A 201 -7.62 17.74 -17.35
C TYR A 201 -6.53 16.64 -17.23
N TYR A 202 -5.38 16.89 -16.59
CA TYR A 202 -4.17 16.07 -16.75
C TYR A 202 -3.41 15.72 -15.44
N GLY A 203 -4.04 15.85 -14.28
CA GLY A 203 -3.55 15.33 -13.01
C GLY A 203 -2.51 16.16 -12.28
N ILE A 204 -1.84 15.53 -11.32
CA ILE A 204 -0.96 16.19 -10.34
C ILE A 204 0.37 16.68 -10.90
N ALA A 205 0.87 15.97 -11.93
CA ALA A 205 2.11 16.27 -12.65
C ALA A 205 2.01 15.86 -14.12
N PRO A 206 1.29 16.63 -14.95
CA PRO A 206 1.13 16.30 -16.37
C PRO A 206 2.45 16.32 -17.12
N ALA A 207 2.58 15.39 -18.07
CA ALA A 207 3.63 15.34 -19.08
C ALA A 207 3.04 15.32 -20.49
N ASP A 208 3.76 15.88 -21.46
CA ASP A 208 3.46 15.72 -22.89
C ASP A 208 4.10 14.45 -23.49
N ASN A 209 3.82 14.22 -24.78
CA ASN A 209 4.26 13.02 -25.52
C ASN A 209 5.75 13.01 -25.88
N SER A 210 6.48 14.11 -25.69
CA SER A 210 7.93 14.22 -25.88
C SER A 210 8.72 14.01 -24.60
N ILE A 211 8.06 14.01 -23.43
CA ILE A 211 8.64 13.65 -22.14
C ILE A 211 8.86 12.14 -22.08
N LYS A 212 10.11 11.72 -21.88
CA LYS A 212 10.55 10.31 -21.89
C LYS A 212 11.37 9.96 -20.65
N ASN A 213 11.43 8.67 -20.30
CA ASN A 213 12.20 8.10 -19.19
C ASN A 213 11.96 8.81 -17.83
N SER A 214 10.80 9.44 -17.65
CA SER A 214 10.47 10.26 -16.50
C SER A 214 9.51 9.55 -15.54
N GLN A 215 9.49 10.00 -14.27
CA GLN A 215 8.79 9.31 -13.20
C GLN A 215 7.87 10.24 -12.39
N ILE A 216 6.62 9.83 -12.19
CA ILE A 216 5.77 10.36 -11.11
C ILE A 216 5.90 9.41 -9.93
N ILE A 217 6.36 9.91 -8.78
CA ILE A 217 6.50 9.11 -7.56
C ILE A 217 5.50 9.61 -6.52
N VAL A 218 4.74 8.69 -5.94
CA VAL A 218 3.66 8.93 -4.98
C VAL A 218 4.00 8.19 -3.69
N GLU A 219 4.31 8.92 -2.62
CA GLU A 219 4.70 8.35 -1.33
C GLU A 219 3.84 8.94 -0.19
N ASN A 220 3.02 8.11 0.47
CA ASN A 220 2.14 8.55 1.56
C ASN A 220 1.18 9.69 1.18
N VAL A 221 0.53 9.60 0.01
CA VAL A 221 -0.35 10.64 -0.54
C VAL A 221 -1.81 10.36 -0.27
N ASN A 222 -2.57 11.38 0.16
CA ASN A 222 -4.02 11.36 0.21
C ASN A 222 -4.59 12.34 -0.83
N TYR A 223 -5.20 11.84 -1.89
CA TYR A 223 -5.72 12.59 -3.02
C TYR A 223 -7.25 12.62 -3.03
N TYR A 224 -7.82 13.80 -3.24
CA TYR A 224 -9.25 14.03 -3.39
C TYR A 224 -9.55 14.97 -4.58
N SER A 225 -10.47 14.58 -5.48
CA SER A 225 -11.04 15.47 -6.51
C SER A 225 -12.55 15.28 -6.65
N ASP A 226 -13.29 16.38 -6.82
CA ASP A 226 -14.76 16.41 -6.88
C ASP A 226 -15.33 16.71 -8.28
N TYR A 227 -14.45 16.87 -9.26
CA TYR A 227 -14.80 17.44 -10.57
C TYR A 227 -14.42 16.56 -11.77
N GLY A 228 -13.82 15.39 -11.54
CA GLY A 228 -13.55 14.40 -12.58
C GLY A 228 -12.26 14.58 -13.38
N ALA A 229 -11.22 15.16 -12.77
CA ALA A 229 -9.86 15.06 -13.31
C ALA A 229 -9.40 13.59 -13.35
N GLN A 230 -8.54 13.24 -14.32
CA GLN A 230 -7.65 12.08 -14.16
C GLN A 230 -6.52 12.49 -13.19
N PRO A 231 -6.29 11.78 -12.07
CA PRO A 231 -5.19 12.10 -11.16
C PRO A 231 -3.79 12.04 -11.80
N ILE A 232 -3.60 11.25 -12.87
CA ILE A 232 -2.29 10.97 -13.47
C ILE A 232 -2.38 11.00 -15.01
N HIS A 233 -1.44 11.68 -15.67
CA HIS A 233 -1.26 11.63 -17.13
C HIS A 233 0.22 11.79 -17.48
N ILE A 234 0.85 10.69 -17.90
CA ILE A 234 2.26 10.64 -18.31
C ILE A 234 2.44 9.53 -19.36
N ARG A 235 2.34 9.92 -20.64
CA ARG A 235 1.89 8.99 -21.68
C ARG A 235 2.95 8.19 -22.38
N ASP A 236 4.12 8.75 -22.68
CA ASP A 236 5.15 8.02 -23.44
C ASP A 236 5.57 6.75 -22.69
N ASP A 237 5.72 5.65 -23.45
CA ASP A 237 5.82 4.28 -22.94
C ASP A 237 7.12 3.99 -22.18
N SER A 238 8.08 4.90 -22.20
CA SER A 238 9.29 4.86 -21.38
C SER A 238 9.13 5.47 -19.98
N ASN A 239 8.01 6.15 -19.70
CA ASN A 239 7.75 6.77 -18.40
C ASN A 239 7.11 5.80 -17.39
N GLN A 240 7.18 6.13 -16.10
CA GLN A 240 6.67 5.27 -15.02
C GLN A 240 5.95 6.04 -13.91
N VAL A 241 4.93 5.41 -13.34
CA VAL A 241 4.25 5.85 -12.11
C VAL A 241 4.65 4.90 -10.98
N ILE A 242 5.19 5.42 -9.87
CA ILE A 242 5.70 4.62 -8.75
C ILE A 242 4.94 4.95 -7.47
N PHE A 243 4.31 3.96 -6.84
CA PHE A 243 3.62 4.08 -5.56
C PHE A 243 4.44 3.49 -4.41
N LYS A 244 4.56 4.22 -3.31
CA LYS A 244 5.29 3.86 -2.09
C LYS A 244 4.46 4.16 -0.85
N GLY A 245 4.69 3.43 0.23
CA GLY A 245 3.98 3.66 1.50
C GLY A 245 2.47 3.55 1.35
N LYS A 246 1.70 4.37 2.08
CA LYS A 246 0.24 4.29 2.11
C LYS A 246 -0.44 5.41 1.32
N ASN A 247 -1.08 5.07 0.21
CA ASN A 247 -1.72 6.03 -0.68
C ASN A 247 -3.24 5.85 -0.74
N THR A 248 -3.98 6.93 -0.89
CA THR A 248 -5.43 6.90 -1.10
C THR A 248 -5.80 7.91 -2.17
N PHE A 249 -6.54 7.47 -3.17
CA PHE A 249 -7.08 8.31 -4.23
C PHE A 249 -8.60 8.19 -4.23
N TYR A 250 -9.28 9.32 -4.09
CA TYR A 250 -10.73 9.41 -4.22
C TYR A 250 -11.08 10.44 -5.28
N THR A 251 -11.73 10.01 -6.36
CA THR A 251 -12.40 10.90 -7.30
C THR A 251 -13.91 10.68 -7.24
N THR A 252 -14.68 11.75 -7.39
CA THR A 252 -16.14 11.68 -7.56
C THR A 252 -16.61 12.74 -8.55
N LYS A 253 -17.85 12.60 -9.02
CA LYS A 253 -18.52 13.58 -9.88
C LYS A 253 -19.55 14.40 -9.10
N ASN A 254 -19.29 15.69 -8.92
CA ASN A 254 -20.33 16.64 -8.51
C ASN A 254 -21.22 17.06 -9.70
N PRO A 255 -22.54 17.30 -9.48
CA PRO A 255 -23.42 17.85 -10.50
C PRO A 255 -22.88 19.15 -11.08
N GLY A 256 -22.83 19.25 -12.42
CA GLY A 256 -22.21 20.37 -13.13
C GLY A 256 -20.78 20.12 -13.62
N SER A 257 -20.10 19.05 -13.16
CA SER A 257 -18.90 18.54 -13.86
C SER A 257 -19.31 17.99 -15.24
N VAL A 258 -18.48 18.26 -16.24
CA VAL A 258 -18.74 17.87 -17.65
C VAL A 258 -17.98 16.61 -18.07
N LEU A 259 -16.95 16.21 -17.31
CA LEU A 259 -15.98 15.18 -17.69
C LEU A 259 -15.52 14.44 -16.44
N VAL A 260 -15.59 13.11 -16.44
CA VAL A 260 -14.90 12.24 -15.46
C VAL A 260 -14.13 11.20 -16.25
N GLN A 261 -12.82 11.39 -16.34
CA GLN A 261 -11.92 10.55 -17.12
C GLN A 261 -11.52 9.27 -16.35
N GLU A 262 -10.51 8.59 -16.86
CA GLU A 262 -9.83 7.46 -16.22
C GLU A 262 -9.04 7.90 -14.96
N PHE A 263 -8.53 6.94 -14.17
CA PHE A 263 -7.61 7.24 -13.06
C PHE A 263 -6.24 7.69 -13.58
N ALA A 264 -5.75 7.03 -14.63
CA ALA A 264 -4.43 7.31 -15.19
C ALA A 264 -4.39 7.05 -16.70
N GLU A 265 -3.93 8.05 -17.47
CA GLU A 265 -3.44 7.84 -18.84
C GLU A 265 -1.91 7.68 -18.82
N ALA A 266 -1.46 6.43 -18.64
CA ALA A 266 -0.06 6.01 -18.55
C ALA A 266 0.06 4.48 -18.77
N THR A 267 1.26 4.00 -19.11
CA THR A 267 1.53 2.58 -19.44
C THR A 267 2.13 1.78 -18.28
N ASN A 268 3.18 2.29 -17.63
CA ASN A 268 3.95 1.55 -16.62
C ASN A 268 3.60 2.00 -15.20
N PHE A 269 3.15 1.07 -14.36
CA PHE A 269 2.81 1.29 -12.96
C PHE A 269 3.60 0.33 -12.06
N LEU A 270 4.27 0.87 -11.05
CA LEU A 270 5.04 0.09 -10.09
C LEU A 270 4.60 0.41 -8.66
N PHE A 271 4.05 -0.58 -7.98
CA PHE A 271 3.70 -0.51 -6.57
C PHE A 271 4.83 -1.20 -5.79
N GLU A 272 5.60 -0.41 -5.03
CA GLU A 272 6.78 -0.89 -4.31
C GLU A 272 6.45 -1.90 -3.19
N GLU A 273 7.46 -2.62 -2.72
CA GLU A 273 7.32 -3.58 -1.61
C GLU A 273 6.70 -2.88 -0.38
N ASP A 274 5.76 -3.58 0.28
CA ASP A 274 4.94 -3.08 1.40
C ASP A 274 4.07 -1.83 1.12
N SER A 275 3.89 -1.40 -0.13
CA SER A 275 2.96 -0.31 -0.45
C SER A 275 1.48 -0.73 -0.27
N ASP A 276 0.64 0.20 0.16
CA ASP A 276 -0.81 0.03 0.35
C ASP A 276 -1.54 1.18 -0.35
N THR A 277 -2.13 0.90 -1.51
CA THR A 277 -2.78 1.92 -2.34
C THR A 277 -4.25 1.58 -2.58
N THR A 278 -5.14 2.50 -2.19
CA THR A 278 -6.58 2.41 -2.50
C THR A 278 -6.96 3.48 -3.53
N ILE A 279 -7.59 3.07 -4.62
CA ILE A 279 -8.15 3.93 -5.67
C ILE A 279 -9.68 3.77 -5.65
N THR A 280 -10.40 4.88 -5.54
CA THR A 280 -11.86 4.94 -5.65
C THR A 280 -12.26 5.94 -6.74
N LEU A 281 -12.95 5.45 -7.77
CA LEU A 281 -13.60 6.26 -8.81
C LEU A 281 -15.13 6.17 -8.66
N ASP A 282 -15.74 7.12 -7.95
CA ASP A 282 -17.19 7.22 -7.76
C ASP A 282 -17.85 7.95 -8.94
N LYS A 283 -18.87 7.33 -9.56
CA LYS A 283 -19.69 7.91 -10.66
C LYS A 283 -18.89 8.37 -11.90
N GLY A 284 -18.17 7.46 -12.52
CA GLY A 284 -17.53 7.67 -13.83
C GLY A 284 -18.51 7.58 -15.01
N GLU A 285 -18.32 8.47 -15.99
CA GLU A 285 -19.04 8.42 -17.28
C GLU A 285 -18.22 7.73 -18.39
N VAL A 286 -16.90 7.69 -18.25
CA VAL A 286 -15.90 7.19 -19.23
C VAL A 286 -15.56 5.70 -18.99
N LEU A 287 -14.61 5.15 -19.75
CA LEU A 287 -14.54 3.74 -20.15
C LEU A 287 -13.59 2.88 -19.29
N GLY A 288 -12.49 3.43 -18.76
CA GLY A 288 -11.46 2.67 -18.01
C GLY A 288 -11.01 3.27 -16.69
N THR A 289 -10.16 2.55 -15.97
CA THR A 289 -9.44 3.03 -14.78
C THR A 289 -7.99 3.30 -15.15
N PHE A 290 -7.30 2.32 -15.74
CA PHE A 290 -5.99 2.50 -16.35
C PHE A 290 -6.14 2.56 -17.88
N TRP A 291 -5.67 3.67 -18.49
CA TRP A 291 -5.60 3.85 -19.94
C TRP A 291 -4.13 3.92 -20.41
N PRO A 292 -3.54 2.77 -20.77
CA PRO A 292 -2.27 2.73 -21.47
C PRO A 292 -2.49 3.14 -22.95
N SER A 293 -2.29 4.42 -23.28
CA SER A 293 -2.71 4.98 -24.57
C SER A 293 -1.68 4.96 -25.70
N THR A 294 -0.43 4.60 -25.40
CA THR A 294 0.74 4.68 -26.29
C THR A 294 1.49 3.35 -26.47
N GLY A 295 1.28 2.41 -25.57
CA GLY A 295 1.94 1.10 -25.48
C GLY A 295 1.17 0.20 -24.50
N PRO A 296 1.58 -1.06 -24.27
CA PRO A 296 0.89 -1.99 -23.37
C PRO A 296 0.79 -1.48 -21.92
N LEU A 297 -0.21 -1.97 -21.18
CA LEU A 297 -0.19 -1.90 -19.72
C LEU A 297 0.96 -2.76 -19.17
N GLU A 298 1.77 -2.21 -18.29
CA GLU A 298 2.70 -2.96 -17.45
C GLU A 298 2.48 -2.54 -15.99
N LEU A 299 1.68 -3.31 -15.25
CA LEU A 299 1.36 -3.04 -13.84
C LEU A 299 2.00 -4.09 -12.93
N GLU A 300 3.00 -3.70 -12.14
CA GLU A 300 3.68 -4.57 -11.18
C GLU A 300 3.36 -4.18 -9.73
N LEU A 301 2.82 -5.14 -8.97
CA LEU A 301 2.80 -5.15 -7.52
C LEU A 301 4.01 -5.94 -7.03
N LYS A 302 4.95 -5.29 -6.35
CA LYS A 302 6.07 -5.98 -5.69
C LYS A 302 5.62 -6.75 -4.44
N LYS A 303 6.57 -7.45 -3.80
CA LYS A 303 6.32 -8.30 -2.64
C LYS A 303 5.48 -7.59 -1.57
N ARG A 304 4.44 -8.25 -1.05
CA ARG A 304 3.47 -7.74 -0.05
C ARG A 304 2.72 -6.44 -0.40
N ALA A 305 2.89 -5.89 -1.60
CA ALA A 305 2.18 -4.69 -2.04
C ALA A 305 0.66 -4.97 -2.15
N ARG A 306 -0.15 -3.94 -1.89
CA ARG A 306 -1.61 -4.02 -1.92
C ARG A 306 -2.17 -2.92 -2.80
N LEU A 307 -2.92 -3.31 -3.81
CA LEU A 307 -3.70 -2.40 -4.64
C LEU A 307 -5.18 -2.77 -4.53
N LYS A 308 -5.96 -1.84 -4.00
CA LYS A 308 -7.43 -1.91 -4.00
C LYS A 308 -8.00 -0.90 -4.98
N VAL A 309 -8.86 -1.34 -5.90
CA VAL A 309 -9.55 -0.51 -6.88
C VAL A 309 -11.06 -0.69 -6.73
N VAL A 310 -11.77 0.39 -6.43
CA VAL A 310 -13.24 0.44 -6.45
C VAL A 310 -13.65 1.45 -7.52
N THR A 311 -14.27 0.98 -8.61
CA THR A 311 -14.43 1.80 -9.82
C THR A 311 -15.82 1.66 -10.46
N ALA A 312 -16.30 2.74 -11.07
CA ALA A 312 -17.45 2.74 -11.97
C ALA A 312 -17.08 2.36 -13.42
N ASN A 313 -15.80 2.22 -13.73
CA ASN A 313 -15.28 1.99 -15.07
C ASN A 313 -14.72 0.56 -15.18
N SER A 314 -14.23 0.17 -16.36
CA SER A 314 -13.44 -1.06 -16.48
C SER A 314 -12.10 -0.91 -15.76
N LEU A 315 -11.42 -2.00 -15.40
CA LEU A 315 -10.08 -1.89 -14.82
C LEU A 315 -9.09 -1.32 -15.85
N VAL A 316 -9.08 -1.87 -17.06
CA VAL A 316 -8.15 -1.52 -18.13
C VAL A 316 -8.93 -1.15 -19.39
N TYR A 317 -8.49 -0.07 -20.04
CA TYR A 317 -9.01 0.44 -21.31
C TYR A 317 -7.85 0.69 -22.28
N THR A 318 -7.64 -0.22 -23.23
CA THR A 318 -6.82 0.04 -24.42
C THR A 318 -7.71 0.43 -25.57
N GLY A 319 -7.55 1.64 -26.12
CA GLY A 319 -8.41 2.18 -27.18
C GLY A 319 -8.45 1.34 -28.46
N ILE A 320 -9.24 1.80 -29.45
CA ILE A 320 -9.59 1.07 -30.70
C ILE A 320 -8.35 0.62 -31.52
N GLY A 321 -7.17 1.20 -31.28
CA GLY A 321 -5.90 0.83 -31.93
C GLY A 321 -5.30 -0.53 -31.53
N ALA A 322 -6.02 -1.38 -30.78
CA ALA A 322 -5.63 -2.74 -30.45
C ALA A 322 -4.23 -2.86 -29.79
N ILE A 323 -4.04 -2.14 -28.69
CA ILE A 323 -2.83 -2.29 -27.86
C ILE A 323 -2.89 -3.65 -27.16
N HIS A 324 -1.98 -4.53 -27.60
CA HIS A 324 -1.81 -5.92 -27.18
C HIS A 324 -0.64 -6.08 -26.20
N ASN A 325 -0.57 -7.24 -25.54
CA ASN A 325 0.39 -7.63 -24.49
C ASN A 325 0.22 -6.87 -23.17
N ASN A 326 -1.02 -6.61 -22.74
CA ASN A 326 -1.27 -5.95 -21.45
C ASN A 326 -0.97 -6.93 -20.30
N ARG A 327 -0.18 -6.50 -19.32
CA ARG A 327 0.29 -7.32 -18.21
C ARG A 327 -0.03 -6.72 -16.85
N ILE A 328 -0.46 -7.59 -15.95
CA ILE A 328 -0.56 -7.33 -14.52
C ILE A 328 0.25 -8.41 -13.80
N LYS A 329 1.15 -8.00 -12.91
CA LYS A 329 1.96 -8.89 -12.10
C LYS A 329 1.69 -8.65 -10.63
N VAL A 330 1.14 -9.65 -9.94
CA VAL A 330 0.87 -9.66 -8.50
C VAL A 330 1.99 -10.43 -7.82
N GLY A 331 2.98 -9.74 -7.28
CA GLY A 331 4.19 -10.33 -6.68
C GLY A 331 3.94 -11.19 -5.45
N GLU A 332 5.03 -11.73 -4.88
CA GLU A 332 4.96 -12.64 -3.72
C GLU A 332 4.18 -12.01 -2.56
N GLU A 333 3.20 -12.72 -2.00
CA GLU A 333 2.33 -12.23 -0.90
C GLU A 333 1.55 -10.91 -1.21
N ALA A 334 1.58 -10.41 -2.45
CA ALA A 334 0.89 -9.19 -2.86
C ALA A 334 -0.62 -9.43 -3.08
N VAL A 335 -1.41 -8.35 -3.06
CA VAL A 335 -2.86 -8.42 -3.21
C VAL A 335 -3.35 -7.41 -4.24
N LEU A 336 -4.06 -7.89 -5.26
CA LEU A 336 -4.89 -7.09 -6.15
C LEU A 336 -6.37 -7.34 -5.81
N ASP A 337 -7.05 -6.30 -5.32
CA ASP A 337 -8.49 -6.31 -4.97
C ASP A 337 -9.25 -5.33 -5.88
N VAL A 338 -10.02 -5.84 -6.83
CA VAL A 338 -10.73 -5.07 -7.86
C VAL A 338 -12.22 -5.27 -7.72
N LYS A 339 -12.96 -4.18 -7.53
CA LYS A 339 -14.42 -4.13 -7.54
C LYS A 339 -14.92 -3.11 -8.54
N THR A 340 -15.61 -3.56 -9.58
CA THR A 340 -16.34 -2.66 -10.48
C THR A 340 -17.78 -2.48 -10.01
N THR A 341 -18.48 -1.46 -10.50
CA THR A 341 -19.85 -1.13 -10.05
C THR A 341 -20.87 -0.83 -11.16
N ARG A 342 -20.46 -0.50 -12.38
CA ARG A 342 -21.35 -0.12 -13.49
C ARG A 342 -21.66 -1.30 -14.42
N LYS A 343 -22.94 -1.53 -14.73
CA LYS A 343 -23.38 -2.72 -15.52
C LYS A 343 -22.77 -2.83 -16.92
N ASN A 344 -22.68 -1.72 -17.66
CA ASN A 344 -22.32 -1.75 -19.07
C ASN A 344 -20.81 -1.54 -19.34
N ALA A 345 -20.02 -1.25 -18.31
CA ALA A 345 -18.59 -0.91 -18.41
C ALA A 345 -17.85 -1.31 -17.12
N GLY A 346 -18.24 -2.43 -16.51
CA GLY A 346 -17.72 -2.89 -15.21
C GLY A 346 -17.04 -4.24 -15.32
N ASN A 347 -16.08 -4.37 -16.23
CA ASN A 347 -15.28 -5.58 -16.43
C ASN A 347 -13.77 -5.29 -16.27
N LEU A 348 -12.93 -6.31 -16.30
CA LEU A 348 -11.48 -6.15 -16.25
C LEU A 348 -10.95 -5.44 -17.49
N MET A 349 -11.34 -5.90 -18.69
CA MET A 349 -10.85 -5.38 -19.97
C MET A 349 -12.03 -4.87 -20.81
N PHE A 350 -12.06 -3.56 -21.09
CA PHE A 350 -13.20 -2.92 -21.75
C PHE A 350 -13.45 -3.49 -23.16
N TYR A 351 -12.41 -3.49 -24.01
CA TYR A 351 -12.44 -4.11 -25.35
C TYR A 351 -11.98 -5.58 -25.29
N ASN A 352 -12.12 -6.30 -26.41
CA ASN A 352 -11.70 -7.70 -26.54
C ASN A 352 -10.20 -7.85 -26.87
N HIS A 353 -9.36 -7.10 -26.17
CA HIS A 353 -7.90 -7.23 -26.25
C HIS A 353 -7.39 -8.17 -25.15
N ASP A 354 -6.15 -8.59 -25.27
CA ASP A 354 -5.52 -9.55 -24.37
C ASP A 354 -5.05 -8.88 -23.07
N LEU A 355 -5.03 -9.69 -22.01
CA LEU A 355 -4.62 -9.34 -20.66
C LEU A 355 -4.04 -10.59 -20.02
N ALA A 356 -2.76 -10.52 -19.64
CA ALA A 356 -2.04 -11.53 -18.87
C ALA A 356 -1.98 -11.11 -17.40
N ILE A 357 -2.29 -12.02 -16.47
CA ILE A 357 -2.21 -11.78 -15.03
C ILE A 357 -1.34 -12.85 -14.37
N ASP A 358 -0.10 -12.51 -14.02
CA ASP A 358 0.83 -13.37 -13.26
C ASP A 358 0.64 -13.14 -11.75
N VAL A 359 0.10 -14.12 -11.03
CA VAL A 359 -0.02 -14.09 -9.56
C VAL A 359 1.05 -14.99 -8.96
N GLN A 360 2.08 -14.38 -8.40
CA GLN A 360 3.23 -15.08 -7.86
C GLN A 360 2.94 -15.75 -6.51
N LYS A 361 3.96 -16.41 -5.96
CA LYS A 361 3.88 -17.22 -4.74
C LYS A 361 3.10 -16.54 -3.61
N ASN A 362 2.10 -17.22 -3.05
CA ASN A 362 1.22 -16.71 -1.99
C ASN A 362 0.45 -15.40 -2.31
N GLY A 363 0.49 -14.91 -3.55
CA GLY A 363 -0.22 -13.72 -4.00
C GLY A 363 -1.74 -13.93 -4.10
N GLN A 364 -2.51 -12.84 -4.15
CA GLN A 364 -3.97 -12.89 -4.16
C GLN A 364 -4.56 -12.01 -5.27
N LEU A 365 -5.43 -12.60 -6.08
CA LEU A 365 -6.24 -11.94 -7.09
C LEU A 365 -7.72 -12.01 -6.70
N LEU A 366 -8.28 -10.88 -6.27
CA LEU A 366 -9.67 -10.75 -5.83
C LEU A 366 -10.39 -9.83 -6.82
N VAL A 367 -11.37 -10.37 -7.55
CA VAL A 367 -12.07 -9.62 -8.61
C VAL A 367 -13.59 -9.81 -8.47
N GLU A 368 -14.31 -8.73 -8.21
CA GLU A 368 -15.78 -8.66 -8.30
C GLU A 368 -16.19 -7.71 -9.44
N THR A 369 -16.86 -8.26 -10.45
CA THR A 369 -17.28 -7.54 -11.66
C THR A 369 -18.79 -7.49 -11.84
N VAL A 370 -19.27 -6.46 -12.54
CA VAL A 370 -20.70 -6.27 -12.87
C VAL A 370 -20.99 -6.53 -14.35
N GLY A 371 -20.02 -6.27 -15.22
CA GLY A 371 -20.02 -6.64 -16.63
C GLY A 371 -19.16 -7.89 -16.87
N GLU A 372 -19.57 -8.73 -17.81
CA GLU A 372 -18.84 -9.94 -18.19
C GLU A 372 -17.45 -9.60 -18.75
N ASN A 373 -16.45 -10.43 -18.46
CA ASN A 373 -15.06 -10.16 -18.82
C ASN A 373 -14.73 -10.69 -20.21
N ASN A 374 -14.25 -9.82 -21.09
CA ASN A 374 -13.62 -10.25 -22.35
C ASN A 374 -12.27 -10.88 -22.01
N PHE A 375 -12.05 -12.11 -22.46
CA PHE A 375 -10.83 -12.88 -22.19
C PHE A 375 -10.55 -13.73 -23.43
N ASN A 376 -9.72 -13.19 -24.32
CA ASN A 376 -9.50 -13.75 -25.65
C ASN A 376 -8.46 -14.89 -25.61
N SER A 377 -8.17 -15.51 -26.75
CA SER A 377 -7.23 -16.65 -26.84
C SER A 377 -5.79 -16.34 -26.40
N ASN A 378 -5.43 -15.06 -26.32
CA ASN A 378 -4.10 -14.59 -25.94
C ASN A 378 -4.09 -14.06 -24.49
N SER A 379 -5.23 -14.09 -23.79
CA SER A 379 -5.33 -13.75 -22.38
C SER A 379 -5.01 -14.95 -21.48
N ASP A 380 -4.30 -14.70 -20.39
CA ASP A 380 -3.96 -15.73 -19.39
C ASP A 380 -4.09 -15.20 -17.95
N ILE A 381 -4.35 -16.12 -17.02
CA ILE A 381 -4.14 -15.89 -15.59
C ILE A 381 -3.31 -17.06 -15.08
N HIS A 382 -2.07 -16.78 -14.68
CA HIS A 382 -1.19 -17.73 -14.03
C HIS A 382 -1.26 -17.56 -12.51
N LEU A 383 -1.47 -18.65 -11.78
CA LEU A 383 -1.51 -18.71 -10.33
C LEU A 383 -0.35 -19.58 -9.85
N GLY A 384 0.68 -18.95 -9.30
CA GLY A 384 1.88 -19.61 -8.79
C GLY A 384 1.70 -20.31 -7.43
N PRO A 385 2.77 -20.88 -6.86
CA PRO A 385 2.67 -21.75 -5.69
C PRO A 385 2.03 -21.06 -4.48
N GLY A 386 0.96 -21.65 -3.94
CA GLY A 386 0.19 -21.08 -2.83
C GLY A 386 -0.62 -19.82 -3.15
N ALA A 387 -0.64 -19.35 -4.39
CA ALA A 387 -1.47 -18.22 -4.82
C ALA A 387 -2.97 -18.52 -4.71
N LYS A 388 -3.80 -17.47 -4.62
CA LYS A 388 -5.26 -17.58 -4.47
C LYS A 388 -5.97 -16.64 -5.43
N ALA A 389 -6.96 -17.14 -6.14
CA ALA A 389 -7.84 -16.32 -6.98
C ALA A 389 -9.30 -16.49 -6.60
N LYS A 390 -10.01 -15.37 -6.46
CA LYS A 390 -11.48 -15.33 -6.39
C LYS A 390 -12.00 -14.40 -7.47
N LEU A 391 -12.62 -14.99 -8.48
CA LEU A 391 -13.17 -14.33 -9.66
C LEU A 391 -14.70 -14.39 -9.60
N LYS A 392 -15.37 -13.24 -9.55
CA LYS A 392 -16.82 -13.17 -9.38
C LYS A 392 -17.45 -12.18 -10.36
N ASN A 393 -18.56 -12.57 -10.97
CA ASN A 393 -19.45 -11.65 -11.65
C ASN A 393 -20.82 -11.65 -10.96
N ILE A 394 -21.40 -10.48 -10.67
CA ILE A 394 -22.65 -10.39 -9.90
C ILE A 394 -23.91 -10.56 -10.74
N ASN A 395 -23.83 -10.49 -12.07
CA ASN A 395 -24.97 -10.50 -12.99
C ASN A 395 -25.05 -11.78 -13.85
N GLY A 396 -23.92 -12.32 -14.32
CA GLY A 396 -23.87 -13.45 -15.26
C GLY A 396 -22.61 -14.28 -15.09
N ASP A 397 -22.15 -14.93 -16.17
CA ASP A 397 -20.90 -15.69 -16.16
C ASP A 397 -19.69 -14.76 -15.92
N PHE A 398 -18.57 -15.28 -15.39
CA PHE A 398 -17.38 -14.44 -15.19
C PHE A 398 -16.76 -14.01 -16.53
N PHE A 399 -16.59 -14.97 -17.44
CA PHE A 399 -16.06 -14.72 -18.78
C PHE A 399 -17.16 -14.68 -19.84
N LYS A 400 -17.02 -13.78 -20.81
CA LYS A 400 -17.96 -13.64 -21.93
C LYS A 400 -17.61 -14.60 -23.08
N LYS A 401 -17.90 -15.90 -22.90
CA LYS A 401 -17.44 -16.97 -23.83
C LYS A 401 -15.91 -16.93 -24.01
N GLY A 402 -15.20 -16.82 -22.89
CA GLY A 402 -13.76 -16.60 -22.86
C GLY A 402 -12.96 -17.75 -23.48
N LYS A 403 -11.91 -17.40 -24.23
CA LYS A 403 -11.03 -18.35 -24.94
C LYS A 403 -9.62 -18.43 -24.35
N GLY A 404 -9.32 -17.58 -23.37
CA GLY A 404 -8.02 -17.57 -22.68
C GLY A 404 -7.84 -18.75 -21.74
N THR A 405 -6.69 -18.79 -21.06
CA THR A 405 -6.29 -19.90 -20.18
C THR A 405 -6.15 -19.46 -18.72
N LEU A 406 -6.56 -20.31 -17.78
CA LEU A 406 -6.17 -20.22 -16.38
C LEU A 406 -5.15 -21.34 -16.09
N THR A 407 -4.00 -21.02 -15.50
CA THR A 407 -2.97 -22.02 -15.15
C THR A 407 -2.71 -21.99 -13.65
N LEU A 408 -2.72 -23.15 -13.00
CA LEU A 408 -2.42 -23.30 -11.57
C LEU A 408 -1.09 -24.05 -11.40
N ASP A 409 0.00 -23.33 -11.11
CA ASP A 409 1.23 -23.91 -10.59
C ASP A 409 1.12 -24.07 -9.08
N ASN A 410 0.59 -25.21 -8.63
CA ASN A 410 0.53 -25.56 -7.21
C ASN A 410 -0.11 -24.44 -6.34
N ALA A 411 -1.02 -23.67 -6.93
CA ALA A 411 -1.80 -22.61 -6.29
C ALA A 411 -2.73 -23.19 -5.22
N ASP A 412 -2.95 -22.47 -4.12
CA ASP A 412 -3.79 -22.98 -3.04
C ASP A 412 -5.27 -23.02 -3.43
N GLU A 413 -5.75 -22.04 -4.22
CA GLU A 413 -7.17 -21.87 -4.49
C GLU A 413 -7.48 -21.11 -5.79
N LEU A 414 -8.43 -21.64 -6.55
CA LEU A 414 -9.18 -20.92 -7.57
C LEU A 414 -10.67 -21.03 -7.26
N VAL A 415 -11.37 -19.90 -7.15
CA VAL A 415 -12.83 -19.79 -7.04
C VAL A 415 -13.34 -18.95 -8.20
N ILE A 416 -14.34 -19.45 -8.92
CA ILE A 416 -15.09 -18.71 -9.94
C ILE A 416 -16.58 -18.74 -9.59
N GLU A 417 -17.19 -17.57 -9.45
CA GLU A 417 -18.59 -17.36 -9.04
C GLU A 417 -19.37 -16.59 -10.12
N THR A 418 -20.53 -17.12 -10.50
CA THR A 418 -21.46 -16.50 -11.46
C THR A 418 -22.64 -15.81 -10.77
N GLY A 419 -23.24 -14.86 -11.47
CA GLY A 419 -24.39 -14.10 -11.03
C GLY A 419 -25.73 -14.73 -11.42
N LYS A 420 -26.82 -14.03 -11.07
CA LYS A 420 -28.21 -14.52 -11.17
C LYS A 420 -28.70 -14.86 -12.59
N HIS A 421 -27.96 -14.49 -13.64
CA HIS A 421 -28.30 -14.73 -15.04
C HIS A 421 -27.19 -15.46 -15.82
N GLY A 422 -26.34 -16.21 -15.12
CA GLY A 422 -25.35 -17.08 -15.77
C GLY A 422 -26.00 -18.09 -16.71
N GLY A 423 -25.39 -18.33 -17.87
CA GLY A 423 -26.04 -18.97 -19.02
C GLY A 423 -25.21 -20.04 -19.72
N THR A 424 -23.88 -19.95 -19.67
CA THR A 424 -22.98 -20.81 -20.45
C THR A 424 -22.26 -21.85 -19.61
N SER A 425 -21.72 -21.50 -18.43
CA SER A 425 -21.08 -22.43 -17.48
C SER A 425 -20.73 -21.68 -16.16
N PRO A 426 -20.31 -22.32 -15.05
CA PRO A 426 -19.83 -21.60 -13.86
C PRO A 426 -18.59 -20.71 -14.10
N THR A 427 -17.97 -20.79 -15.29
CA THR A 427 -16.82 -19.96 -15.65
C THR A 427 -17.13 -18.98 -16.79
N GLY A 428 -17.98 -19.38 -17.73
CA GLY A 428 -18.17 -18.67 -19.00
C GLY A 428 -17.04 -18.90 -20.02
N LEU A 429 -16.15 -19.86 -19.78
CA LEU A 429 -15.11 -20.27 -20.73
C LEU A 429 -15.67 -21.18 -21.83
N VAL A 430 -15.15 -21.02 -23.06
CA VAL A 430 -15.54 -21.74 -24.28
C VAL A 430 -14.30 -22.04 -25.12
N SER A 431 -13.77 -23.26 -25.01
CA SER A 431 -12.67 -23.78 -25.84
C SER A 431 -12.83 -25.27 -26.12
N ASP A 432 -12.37 -25.72 -27.29
CA ASP A 432 -12.23 -27.14 -27.63
C ASP A 432 -10.95 -27.77 -27.05
N THR A 433 -10.10 -26.97 -26.39
CA THR A 433 -8.83 -27.37 -25.77
C THR A 433 -8.75 -26.91 -24.31
N ALA A 434 -7.81 -27.47 -23.55
CA ALA A 434 -7.59 -27.16 -22.13
C ALA A 434 -7.42 -25.65 -21.86
N ASN A 435 -8.33 -25.12 -21.04
CA ASN A 435 -8.41 -23.71 -20.67
C ASN A 435 -8.43 -23.48 -19.15
N VAL A 436 -8.46 -24.55 -18.34
CA VAL A 436 -8.03 -24.53 -16.94
C VAL A 436 -6.99 -25.63 -16.77
N ARG A 437 -5.72 -25.23 -16.60
CA ARG A 437 -4.56 -26.13 -16.62
C ARG A 437 -3.92 -26.25 -15.26
N LEU A 438 -3.35 -27.41 -14.97
CA LEU A 438 -2.56 -27.65 -13.76
C LEU A 438 -1.11 -27.93 -14.18
N GLU A 439 -0.15 -27.22 -13.58
CA GLU A 439 1.26 -27.61 -13.74
C GLU A 439 1.56 -28.86 -12.87
N PRO A 440 2.63 -29.60 -13.19
CA PRO A 440 3.02 -30.79 -12.45
C PRO A 440 3.07 -30.62 -10.93
N PHE A 441 2.47 -31.56 -10.22
CA PHE A 441 2.35 -31.49 -8.78
C PHE A 441 3.71 -31.61 -8.08
N ASN A 442 4.05 -30.60 -7.28
CA ASN A 442 5.21 -30.63 -6.42
C ASN A 442 4.99 -31.58 -5.22
N GLN A 443 6.04 -31.82 -4.42
CA GLN A 443 6.02 -32.80 -3.32
C GLN A 443 4.95 -32.53 -2.24
N GLU A 444 4.54 -31.26 -2.08
CA GLU A 444 3.55 -30.82 -1.11
C GLU A 444 2.11 -31.04 -1.62
N THR A 445 1.89 -31.03 -2.93
CA THR A 445 0.57 -31.18 -3.55
C THR A 445 0.16 -32.65 -3.62
N LYS A 446 -0.99 -32.99 -3.02
CA LYS A 446 -1.61 -34.33 -3.11
C LYS A 446 -2.83 -34.38 -4.04
N GLY A 447 -3.15 -33.25 -4.66
CA GLY A 447 -4.30 -33.10 -5.54
C GLY A 447 -5.09 -31.83 -5.26
N TYR A 448 -6.25 -31.73 -5.90
CA TYR A 448 -7.23 -30.68 -5.69
C TYR A 448 -8.58 -31.27 -5.30
N GLY A 449 -9.20 -30.73 -4.26
CA GLY A 449 -10.62 -30.89 -4.00
C GLY A 449 -11.41 -30.09 -5.02
N VAL A 450 -12.21 -30.78 -5.83
CA VAL A 450 -13.07 -30.19 -6.86
C VAL A 450 -14.44 -29.92 -6.25
N HIS A 451 -14.85 -28.66 -6.20
CA HIS A 451 -16.09 -28.24 -5.56
C HIS A 451 -17.02 -27.53 -6.55
N ALA A 452 -18.32 -27.74 -6.39
CA ALA A 452 -19.38 -26.99 -7.06
C ALA A 452 -20.41 -26.54 -6.02
N ASP A 453 -20.81 -25.27 -6.05
CA ASP A 453 -21.79 -24.67 -5.12
C ASP A 453 -21.50 -25.00 -3.64
N GLY A 454 -20.22 -24.98 -3.25
CA GLY A 454 -19.74 -25.29 -1.91
C GLY A 454 -19.65 -26.79 -1.57
N GLN A 455 -20.17 -27.69 -2.40
CA GLN A 455 -20.10 -29.14 -2.20
C GLN A 455 -18.84 -29.73 -2.85
N LEU A 456 -18.09 -30.53 -2.09
CA LEU A 456 -17.02 -31.36 -2.65
C LEU A 456 -17.63 -32.44 -3.57
N LEU A 457 -17.20 -32.46 -4.83
CA LEU A 457 -17.64 -33.41 -5.84
C LEU A 457 -16.71 -34.63 -5.92
N THR A 458 -15.40 -34.36 -5.97
CA THR A 458 -14.36 -35.38 -6.12
C THR A 458 -13.00 -34.79 -5.71
N THR A 459 -12.01 -35.65 -5.49
CA THR A 459 -10.61 -35.26 -5.33
C THR A 459 -9.83 -35.70 -6.55
N GLN A 460 -9.24 -34.74 -7.25
CA GLN A 460 -8.34 -34.99 -8.36
C GLN A 460 -6.91 -35.14 -7.83
N THR A 461 -6.29 -36.31 -8.02
CA THR A 461 -4.95 -36.62 -7.52
C THR A 461 -3.84 -36.51 -8.58
N SER A 462 -4.18 -36.16 -9.81
CA SER A 462 -3.27 -35.93 -10.94
C SER A 462 -3.36 -34.49 -11.45
N ASP A 463 -2.34 -34.07 -12.20
CA ASP A 463 -2.19 -32.78 -12.89
C ASP A 463 -3.05 -32.65 -14.18
N ASP A 464 -4.09 -33.46 -14.31
CA ASP A 464 -5.02 -33.45 -15.44
C ASP A 464 -5.68 -32.09 -15.71
N ASP A 465 -5.61 -31.66 -16.97
CA ASP A 465 -6.19 -30.42 -17.51
C ASP A 465 -7.72 -30.48 -17.67
N TRP A 466 -8.38 -29.35 -17.41
CA TRP A 466 -9.82 -29.16 -17.58
C TRP A 466 -10.15 -28.39 -18.87
N ILE A 467 -11.22 -28.83 -19.53
CA ILE A 467 -11.79 -28.23 -20.74
C ILE A 467 -13.20 -27.75 -20.42
N PHE A 468 -13.40 -26.43 -20.47
CA PHE A 468 -14.71 -25.78 -20.40
C PHE A 468 -15.11 -25.31 -21.80
N ASN A 469 -16.11 -25.97 -22.40
CA ASN A 469 -16.73 -25.57 -23.66
C ASN A 469 -18.20 -25.18 -23.41
N GLY A 470 -18.41 -24.11 -22.65
CA GLY A 470 -19.71 -23.80 -22.06
C GLY A 470 -20.19 -24.95 -21.14
N LYS A 471 -21.39 -25.47 -21.37
CA LYS A 471 -21.98 -26.56 -20.56
C LYS A 471 -21.36 -27.93 -20.83
N GLN A 472 -20.45 -28.05 -21.80
CA GLN A 472 -19.64 -29.24 -21.97
C GLN A 472 -18.37 -29.07 -21.14
N VAL A 473 -18.28 -29.82 -20.05
CA VAL A 473 -17.13 -29.83 -19.14
C VAL A 473 -16.48 -31.21 -19.21
N SER A 474 -15.18 -31.26 -19.48
CA SER A 474 -14.41 -32.50 -19.52
C SER A 474 -13.00 -32.27 -18.95
N ARG A 475 -12.24 -33.37 -18.85
CA ARG A 475 -10.87 -33.37 -18.31
C ARG A 475 -10.02 -34.37 -19.09
N GLN A 476 -8.74 -34.09 -19.23
CA GLN A 476 -7.77 -34.91 -19.96
C GLN A 476 -6.44 -35.01 -19.18
N PRO A 477 -5.68 -36.12 -19.29
CA PRO A 477 -6.00 -37.32 -20.07
C PRO A 477 -7.09 -38.22 -19.45
N THR A 478 -7.42 -38.08 -18.17
CA THR A 478 -8.42 -38.91 -17.46
C THR A 478 -9.80 -38.26 -17.48
N PRO A 479 -10.79 -38.82 -18.21
CA PRO A 479 -12.13 -38.25 -18.31
C PRO A 479 -12.82 -38.12 -16.95
N LEU A 480 -13.71 -37.13 -16.85
CA LEU A 480 -14.61 -36.99 -15.69
C LEU A 480 -15.77 -37.99 -15.79
N PRO A 481 -16.25 -38.53 -14.66
CA PRO A 481 -17.57 -39.15 -14.59
C PRO A 481 -18.65 -38.17 -15.06
N GLY A 482 -19.61 -38.66 -15.85
CA GLY A 482 -20.61 -37.81 -16.50
C GLY A 482 -21.54 -37.05 -15.54
N ASP A 483 -21.79 -37.61 -14.36
CA ASP A 483 -22.55 -36.96 -13.29
C ASP A 483 -21.76 -35.81 -12.65
N ILE A 484 -20.45 -35.98 -12.45
CA ILE A 484 -19.54 -34.93 -11.95
C ILE A 484 -19.41 -33.80 -12.99
N ALA A 485 -19.19 -34.15 -14.26
CA ALA A 485 -19.13 -33.20 -15.37
C ALA A 485 -20.42 -32.36 -15.46
N LYS A 486 -21.59 -33.02 -15.37
CA LYS A 486 -22.89 -32.35 -15.36
C LYS A 486 -23.06 -31.42 -14.14
N ARG A 487 -22.71 -31.88 -12.93
CA ARG A 487 -22.80 -31.06 -11.71
C ARG A 487 -21.91 -29.83 -11.77
N VAL A 488 -20.72 -29.92 -12.37
CA VAL A 488 -19.88 -28.73 -12.64
C VAL A 488 -20.54 -27.83 -13.68
N ALA A 489 -21.02 -28.36 -14.80
CA ALA A 489 -21.63 -27.59 -15.88
C ALA A 489 -22.91 -26.80 -15.46
N GLU A 490 -23.63 -27.31 -14.46
CA GLU A 490 -24.88 -26.71 -13.93
C GLU A 490 -24.65 -25.81 -12.70
N ALA A 491 -23.42 -25.72 -12.18
CA ALA A 491 -23.10 -24.98 -10.96
C ALA A 491 -23.16 -23.46 -11.13
N SER A 492 -23.42 -22.75 -10.02
CA SER A 492 -23.26 -21.29 -9.94
C SER A 492 -21.84 -20.87 -9.52
N ALA A 493 -21.14 -21.72 -8.78
CA ALA A 493 -19.76 -21.52 -8.36
C ALA A 493 -18.91 -22.78 -8.57
N PHE A 494 -17.73 -22.62 -9.16
CA PHE A 494 -16.71 -23.67 -9.32
C PHE A 494 -15.48 -23.33 -8.47
N ARG A 495 -14.92 -24.33 -7.77
CA ARG A 495 -13.73 -24.13 -6.92
C ARG A 495 -12.78 -25.32 -6.97
N LEU A 496 -11.51 -25.02 -7.18
CA LEU A 496 -10.39 -25.93 -6.97
C LEU A 496 -9.66 -25.50 -5.70
N THR A 497 -9.43 -26.43 -4.77
CA THR A 497 -8.68 -26.19 -3.53
C THR A 497 -7.57 -27.20 -3.39
N ARG A 498 -6.33 -26.75 -3.22
CA ARG A 498 -5.15 -27.60 -3.12
C ARG A 498 -5.19 -28.42 -1.84
N ASN A 499 -5.07 -29.73 -1.99
CA ASN A 499 -4.86 -30.64 -0.88
C ASN A 499 -3.35 -30.71 -0.62
N VAL A 500 -2.88 -29.97 0.38
CA VAL A 500 -1.47 -29.94 0.78
C VAL A 500 -1.14 -31.02 1.81
N VAL A 501 0.10 -31.50 1.80
CA VAL A 501 0.71 -32.10 3.00
C VAL A 501 0.76 -31.01 4.08
N PRO A 502 0.26 -31.24 5.32
CA PRO A 502 0.38 -30.25 6.38
C PRO A 502 1.85 -29.91 6.61
N PRO A 503 2.27 -28.64 6.45
CA PRO A 503 3.65 -28.26 6.72
C PRO A 503 3.95 -28.47 8.21
N LYS A 504 5.15 -28.97 8.53
CA LYS A 504 5.65 -28.92 9.91
C LYS A 504 5.70 -27.43 10.32
N PRO A 505 5.15 -27.04 11.49
CA PRO A 505 5.17 -25.64 11.92
C PRO A 505 6.61 -25.12 12.01
N VAL A 506 6.94 -24.16 11.16
CA VAL A 506 8.18 -23.38 11.28
C VAL A 506 7.87 -22.24 12.25
N GLY A 507 8.29 -22.39 13.52
CA GLY A 507 8.00 -21.38 14.54
C GLY A 507 8.71 -20.04 14.31
N LYS A 508 8.47 -19.06 15.19
CA LYS A 508 8.74 -17.63 14.97
C LYS A 508 9.65 -17.04 16.07
N LEU A 509 10.25 -15.89 15.78
CA LEU A 509 10.93 -15.03 16.76
C LEU A 509 10.08 -13.75 16.96
N ALA A 510 9.74 -13.41 18.20
CA ALA A 510 8.86 -12.27 18.50
C ALA A 510 9.20 -11.59 19.83
N LEU A 511 9.07 -10.26 19.88
CA LEU A 511 8.96 -9.48 21.11
C LEU A 511 7.47 -9.41 21.44
N ILE A 512 7.06 -10.04 22.54
CA ILE A 512 5.65 -10.29 22.90
C ILE A 512 5.06 -9.11 23.69
N SER A 513 5.85 -8.54 24.61
CA SER A 513 5.44 -7.39 25.42
C SER A 513 6.64 -6.62 25.94
N VAL A 514 6.43 -5.35 26.26
CA VAL A 514 7.33 -4.49 27.05
C VAL A 514 6.56 -3.99 28.28
N PRO A 515 7.19 -3.83 29.45
CA PRO A 515 6.54 -3.31 30.66
C PRO A 515 6.52 -1.78 30.65
N ASP A 516 5.79 -1.14 31.57
CA ASP A 516 5.97 0.27 31.92
C ASP A 516 6.92 0.41 33.13
N LEU A 517 7.62 1.56 33.25
CA LEU A 517 8.49 1.86 34.40
C LEU A 517 8.03 3.12 35.14
N ASP A 518 7.86 3.02 36.45
CA ASP A 518 7.56 4.15 37.30
C ASP A 518 8.58 4.27 38.44
N PHE A 519 9.35 5.36 38.46
CA PHE A 519 10.26 5.69 39.57
C PHE A 519 9.53 6.31 40.77
N GLY A 520 8.21 6.50 40.66
CA GLY A 520 7.32 6.87 41.76
C GLY A 520 7.39 8.35 42.14
N GLN A 521 6.92 8.63 43.35
CA GLN A 521 6.95 9.96 43.98
C GLN A 521 8.22 10.11 44.81
N GLN A 522 9.02 11.13 44.52
CA GLN A 522 10.27 11.43 45.22
C GLN A 522 10.25 12.85 45.81
N THR A 523 11.08 13.09 46.82
CA THR A 523 11.27 14.42 47.42
C THR A 523 12.63 14.99 47.03
N ILE A 524 12.79 16.31 47.10
CA ILE A 524 14.10 16.94 46.90
C ILE A 524 14.90 16.83 48.20
N THR A 525 16.04 16.15 48.15
CA THR A 525 16.84 15.78 49.34
C THR A 525 18.15 16.54 49.48
N GLY A 526 18.57 17.29 48.44
CA GLY A 526 19.85 18.01 48.43
C GLY A 526 21.09 17.13 48.18
N VAL A 527 20.91 15.81 48.13
CA VAL A 527 21.97 14.81 47.88
C VAL A 527 21.57 13.89 46.72
N THR A 528 22.53 13.35 45.98
CA THR A 528 22.29 12.40 44.88
C THR A 528 21.42 11.23 45.32
N GLN A 529 20.37 10.94 44.55
CA GLN A 529 19.45 9.81 44.79
C GLN A 529 19.77 8.66 43.83
N ILE A 530 19.67 7.43 44.32
CA ILE A 530 19.74 6.21 43.50
C ILE A 530 18.35 5.58 43.52
N LEU A 531 17.68 5.62 42.38
CA LEU A 531 16.29 5.21 42.22
C LEU A 531 16.19 3.99 41.31
N ARG A 532 15.23 3.12 41.59
CA ARG A 532 14.88 1.94 40.78
C ARG A 532 13.38 1.94 40.52
N PRO A 533 12.92 1.62 39.30
CA PRO A 533 11.51 1.72 38.97
C PRO A 533 10.71 0.52 39.48
N GLN A 534 9.44 0.77 39.80
CA GLN A 534 8.40 -0.25 39.75
C GLN A 534 8.18 -0.66 38.30
N VAL A 535 8.13 -1.96 38.05
CA VAL A 535 7.96 -2.55 36.71
C VAL A 535 6.52 -3.04 36.60
N GLN A 536 5.74 -2.47 35.67
CA GLN A 536 4.34 -2.84 35.47
C GLN A 536 4.20 -3.65 34.17
N GLY A 537 3.77 -4.91 34.27
CA GLY A 537 3.81 -5.85 33.14
C GLY A 537 5.14 -6.58 33.02
N ALA A 538 5.47 -7.08 31.82
CA ALA A 538 6.66 -7.90 31.59
C ALA A 538 7.31 -7.64 30.21
N LEU A 539 8.64 -7.76 30.16
CA LEU A 539 9.45 -7.77 28.94
C LEU A 539 9.59 -9.21 28.43
N LYS A 540 8.69 -9.64 27.54
CA LYS A 540 8.64 -11.03 27.07
C LYS A 540 9.12 -11.16 25.63
N ILE A 541 9.94 -12.19 25.37
CA ILE A 541 10.27 -12.64 24.01
C ILE A 541 9.85 -14.10 23.81
N GLU A 542 9.57 -14.47 22.57
CA GLU A 542 9.31 -15.83 22.11
C GLU A 542 10.31 -16.21 20.99
N ASP A 543 10.93 -17.37 21.08
CA ASP A 543 11.69 -18.01 19.99
C ASP A 543 11.24 -19.48 19.84
N SER A 544 10.17 -19.68 19.06
CA SER A 544 9.62 -20.99 18.73
C SER A 544 10.23 -21.59 17.45
N ARG A 545 11.24 -20.96 16.84
CA ARG A 545 11.86 -21.41 15.58
C ARG A 545 12.45 -22.80 15.70
N THR A 546 12.18 -23.64 14.70
CA THR A 546 12.64 -25.05 14.65
C THR A 546 13.91 -25.25 13.83
N ASN A 547 14.37 -24.21 13.13
CA ASN A 547 15.44 -24.30 12.13
C ASN A 547 16.67 -23.53 12.64
N GLY A 548 17.76 -24.24 12.91
CA GLY A 548 19.01 -23.66 13.45
C GLY A 548 18.99 -23.46 14.97
N PRO A 549 20.13 -23.03 15.56
CA PRO A 549 20.21 -22.72 16.99
C PRO A 549 19.34 -21.50 17.31
N ARG A 550 18.45 -21.62 18.30
CA ARG A 550 17.55 -20.53 18.72
C ARG A 550 18.34 -19.48 19.48
N LYS A 551 18.89 -18.49 18.77
CA LYS A 551 19.68 -17.40 19.33
C LYS A 551 19.13 -16.07 18.87
N SER A 552 18.95 -15.16 19.82
CA SER A 552 18.50 -13.79 19.53
C SER A 552 19.23 -12.76 20.39
N ARG A 553 19.18 -11.51 19.93
CA ARG A 553 19.73 -10.34 20.62
C ARG A 553 18.64 -9.31 20.82
N LEU A 554 18.49 -8.84 22.05
CA LEU A 554 17.57 -7.77 22.42
C LEU A 554 18.37 -6.49 22.63
N TYR A 555 17.98 -5.43 21.94
CA TYR A 555 18.60 -4.11 22.00
C TYR A 555 17.67 -3.08 22.62
N LEU A 556 18.24 -2.08 23.27
CA LEU A 556 17.55 -1.00 23.98
C LEU A 556 18.14 0.37 23.59
N ARG A 557 17.30 1.37 23.38
CA ARG A 557 17.71 2.79 23.25
C ARG A 557 16.66 3.75 23.83
N MET A 558 17.05 5.00 24.01
CA MET A 558 16.15 6.12 24.29
C MET A 558 15.45 6.57 23.00
N ALA A 559 14.12 6.51 22.97
CA ALA A 559 13.29 7.04 21.90
C ALA A 559 12.89 8.49 22.15
N ARG A 560 12.54 8.83 23.40
CA ARG A 560 12.28 10.20 23.86
C ARG A 560 13.11 10.49 25.12
N PRO A 561 14.00 11.53 25.11
CA PRO A 561 14.82 11.88 26.27
C PRO A 561 14.01 12.06 27.56
N PHE A 562 14.60 11.63 28.68
CA PHE A 562 13.98 11.70 30.00
C PHE A 562 14.08 13.12 30.57
N LYS A 563 12.97 13.88 30.52
CA LYS A 563 12.98 15.34 30.74
C LYS A 563 11.84 15.86 31.61
N ASN A 564 12.13 16.93 32.35
CA ASN A 564 11.16 17.83 33.01
C ASN A 564 11.41 19.27 32.52
N GLY A 565 10.70 19.65 31.46
CA GLY A 565 11.01 20.86 30.68
C GLY A 565 12.44 20.79 30.13
N ASP A 566 13.23 21.84 30.36
CA ASP A 566 14.63 21.93 29.91
C ASP A 566 15.61 21.05 30.71
N VAL A 567 15.18 20.44 31.82
CA VAL A 567 16.05 19.59 32.64
C VAL A 567 16.08 18.18 32.07
N ASP A 568 17.20 17.85 31.43
CA ASP A 568 17.52 16.51 30.92
C ASP A 568 18.19 15.63 31.98
N ALA A 569 17.60 14.47 32.23
CA ALA A 569 18.08 13.44 33.14
C ALA A 569 18.43 12.11 32.42
N THR A 570 18.41 12.07 31.08
CA THR A 570 18.66 10.87 30.25
C THR A 570 19.98 10.18 30.59
N ARG A 571 21.07 10.95 30.70
CA ARG A 571 22.43 10.42 30.93
C ARG A 571 22.64 9.75 32.30
N TYR A 572 21.67 9.85 33.20
CA TYR A 572 21.74 9.26 34.54
C TYR A 572 20.95 7.95 34.64
N LEU A 573 20.27 7.54 33.57
CA LEU A 573 19.57 6.27 33.47
C LEU A 573 20.53 5.20 32.91
N THR A 574 20.72 4.11 33.66
CA THR A 574 21.54 2.96 33.26
C THR A 574 20.74 1.66 33.27
N TYR A 575 21.17 0.70 32.45
CA TYR A 575 20.63 -0.66 32.40
C TYR A 575 21.75 -1.65 32.71
N THR A 576 21.50 -2.57 33.64
CA THR A 576 22.41 -3.67 33.99
C THR A 576 21.85 -5.00 33.48
N ASN A 577 22.58 -5.62 32.54
CA ASN A 577 22.17 -6.88 31.90
C ASN A 577 22.39 -8.13 32.75
N GLN A 578 21.95 -9.29 32.27
CA GLN A 578 22.15 -10.58 32.94
C GLN A 578 23.64 -10.90 33.24
N ALA A 579 24.57 -10.42 32.41
CA ALA A 579 26.02 -10.56 32.62
C ALA A 579 26.61 -9.56 33.64
N GLY A 580 25.79 -8.72 34.28
CA GLY A 580 26.22 -7.72 35.25
C GLY A 580 26.87 -6.48 34.64
N GLN A 581 26.78 -6.30 33.31
CA GLN A 581 27.34 -5.14 32.63
C GLN A 581 26.35 -3.98 32.70
N GLU A 582 26.73 -2.93 33.41
CA GLU A 582 25.99 -1.67 33.46
C GLU A 582 26.34 -0.79 32.25
N GLN A 583 25.32 -0.28 31.56
CA GLN A 583 25.44 0.57 30.38
C GLN A 583 24.55 1.81 30.52
N THR A 584 25.08 2.99 30.20
CA THR A 584 24.28 4.23 30.14
C THR A 584 23.38 4.22 28.92
N ILE A 585 22.10 4.54 29.10
CA ILE A 585 21.13 4.60 28.01
C ILE A 585 21.25 5.96 27.29
N SER A 586 21.24 5.91 25.96
CA SER A 586 21.27 7.08 25.08
C SER A 586 20.38 6.83 23.86
N ASP A 587 20.38 7.75 22.90
CA ASP A 587 19.75 7.57 21.58
C ASP A 587 20.37 6.41 20.77
N GLN A 588 21.61 6.02 21.09
CA GLN A 588 22.29 4.85 20.52
C GLN A 588 21.82 3.54 21.16
N ALA A 589 21.66 2.50 20.34
CA ALA A 589 21.24 1.18 20.78
C ALA A 589 22.35 0.41 21.50
N ILE A 590 22.09 0.05 22.76
CA ILE A 590 22.93 -0.87 23.55
C ILE A 590 22.42 -2.30 23.43
N LEU A 591 23.31 -3.27 23.57
CA LEU A 591 22.92 -4.68 23.67
C LEU A 591 22.41 -4.94 25.09
N ALA A 592 21.11 -5.15 25.23
CA ALA A 592 20.48 -5.40 26.51
C ALA A 592 20.60 -6.87 26.92
N GLU A 593 20.19 -7.81 26.06
CA GLU A 593 20.25 -9.25 26.39
C GLU A 593 20.63 -10.12 25.18
N VAL A 594 21.19 -11.29 25.48
CA VAL A 594 21.36 -12.39 24.52
C VAL A 594 20.59 -13.59 25.04
N THR A 595 19.74 -14.18 24.22
CA THR A 595 18.96 -15.37 24.60
C THR A 595 19.35 -16.53 23.70
N LYS A 596 19.35 -17.73 24.28
CA LYS A 596 19.79 -18.96 23.61
C LYS A 596 18.96 -20.15 24.08
N ASP A 597 18.44 -20.92 23.13
CA ASP A 597 17.76 -22.22 23.31
C ASP A 597 16.49 -22.20 24.20
N VAL A 598 15.85 -21.03 24.35
CA VAL A 598 14.62 -20.82 25.16
C VAL A 598 13.41 -20.52 24.27
N VAL A 599 12.23 -21.09 24.58
CA VAL A 599 10.99 -20.87 23.81
C VAL A 599 10.33 -19.54 24.15
N GLU A 600 10.19 -19.22 25.44
CA GLU A 600 9.68 -17.95 25.94
C GLU A 600 10.58 -17.49 27.10
N ARG A 601 10.98 -16.21 27.11
CA ARG A 601 11.76 -15.62 28.20
C ARG A 601 11.15 -14.29 28.63
N ASP A 602 10.83 -14.20 29.92
CA ASP A 602 10.61 -12.93 30.61
C ASP A 602 11.96 -12.37 31.06
N VAL A 603 12.41 -11.32 30.37
CA VAL A 603 13.68 -10.63 30.66
C VAL A 603 13.59 -9.77 31.92
N SER A 604 12.40 -9.26 32.23
CA SER A 604 12.17 -8.39 33.40
C SER A 604 12.04 -9.14 34.73
N SER A 605 11.81 -10.45 34.69
CA SER A 605 11.63 -11.30 35.88
C SER A 605 12.76 -11.23 36.92
N GLU A 606 13.98 -10.83 36.52
CA GLU A 606 15.15 -10.69 37.40
C GLU A 606 15.45 -9.22 37.79
N TRP A 607 14.70 -8.24 37.30
CA TRP A 607 14.96 -6.83 37.57
C TRP A 607 14.62 -6.44 39.01
N ASN A 608 15.49 -5.64 39.63
CA ASN A 608 15.30 -5.09 40.98
C ASN A 608 15.03 -6.14 42.10
N MET A 609 15.38 -7.42 41.89
CA MET A 609 15.27 -8.48 42.92
C MET A 609 16.20 -8.26 44.13
N THR A 610 17.28 -7.50 43.95
CA THR A 610 18.17 -7.03 45.01
C THR A 610 18.25 -5.50 44.98
N THR A 611 18.82 -4.90 46.02
CA THR A 611 18.98 -3.43 46.16
C THR A 611 20.45 -2.97 46.13
N ASP A 612 21.39 -3.89 45.99
CA ASP A 612 22.84 -3.64 46.00
C ASP A 612 23.41 -3.43 44.57
N SER A 613 24.74 -3.53 44.42
CA SER A 613 25.44 -3.40 43.14
C SER A 613 25.21 -4.55 42.16
N THR A 614 24.62 -5.67 42.60
CA THR A 614 24.29 -6.83 41.75
C THR A 614 22.92 -6.70 41.07
N ALA A 615 22.11 -5.72 41.50
CA ALA A 615 20.72 -5.56 41.08
C ALA A 615 20.57 -5.18 39.60
N ARG A 616 20.02 -6.11 38.82
CA ARG A 616 19.76 -6.05 37.37
C ARG A 616 18.62 -5.10 37.00
N GLY A 617 18.53 -4.77 35.72
CA GLY A 617 17.50 -3.87 35.17
C GLY A 617 17.88 -2.39 35.27
N PHE A 618 16.88 -1.53 35.40
CA PHE A 618 17.04 -0.07 35.34
C PHE A 618 17.45 0.56 36.67
N LYS A 619 18.35 1.54 36.60
CA LYS A 619 18.78 2.39 37.72
C LYS A 619 18.88 3.85 37.27
N LEU A 620 18.44 4.78 38.09
CA LEU A 620 18.53 6.22 37.87
C LEU A 620 19.35 6.86 39.00
N THR A 621 20.52 7.42 38.66
CA THR A 621 21.41 8.10 39.62
C THR A 621 21.20 9.61 39.52
N LEU A 622 20.16 10.14 40.15
CA LEU A 622 19.69 11.53 39.99
C LEU A 622 20.46 12.49 40.91
N PRO A 623 21.39 13.32 40.40
CA PRO A 623 22.20 14.22 41.22
C PRO A 623 21.39 15.46 41.63
N THR A 624 21.90 16.21 42.62
CA THR A 624 21.20 17.34 43.24
C THR A 624 20.77 18.40 42.22
N GLU A 625 21.60 18.74 41.23
CA GLU A 625 21.29 19.74 40.20
C GLU A 625 20.22 19.30 39.18
N LYS A 626 19.75 18.05 39.26
CA LYS A 626 18.68 17.48 38.42
C LYS A 626 17.39 17.19 39.19
N GLN A 627 17.38 17.35 40.52
CA GLN A 627 16.18 17.21 41.34
C GLN A 627 15.31 18.46 41.22
N LYS A 628 14.35 18.44 40.28
CA LYS A 628 13.43 19.55 40.00
C LYS A 628 11.97 19.13 40.19
N LEU A 629 11.19 19.97 40.86
CA LEU A 629 9.74 19.80 41.06
C LEU A 629 9.00 19.54 39.74
N GLY A 630 7.98 18.69 39.79
CA GLY A 630 7.20 18.26 38.63
C GLY A 630 7.60 16.87 38.13
N SER A 631 7.11 16.52 36.94
CA SER A 631 7.24 15.17 36.39
C SER A 631 8.31 15.09 35.31
N PHE A 632 9.17 14.08 35.39
CA PHE A 632 10.01 13.65 34.28
C PHE A 632 9.32 12.54 33.52
N SER A 633 9.38 12.58 32.19
CA SER A 633 8.89 11.51 31.32
C SER A 633 9.86 11.23 30.19
N GLY A 634 9.87 9.99 29.71
CA GLY A 634 10.68 9.52 28.59
C GLY A 634 10.06 8.30 27.92
N GLU A 635 10.65 7.87 26.81
CA GLU A 635 10.26 6.64 26.11
C GLU A 635 11.50 5.85 25.70
N LEU A 636 11.45 4.54 25.85
CA LEU A 636 12.45 3.58 25.42
C LEU A 636 11.96 2.84 24.18
N ASP A 637 12.89 2.40 23.32
CA ASP A 637 12.61 1.53 22.17
C ASP A 637 13.41 0.23 22.30
N TRP A 638 12.70 -0.88 22.16
CA TRP A 638 13.27 -2.24 22.17
C TRP A 638 13.20 -2.86 20.79
N SER A 639 14.30 -3.47 20.35
CA SER A 639 14.32 -4.26 19.11
C SER A 639 14.92 -5.65 19.33
N LEU A 640 14.19 -6.67 18.88
CA LEU A 640 14.63 -8.06 18.90
C LEU A 640 15.21 -8.42 17.53
N GLN A 641 16.41 -9.01 17.52
CA GLN A 641 17.13 -9.37 16.30
C GLN A 641 17.56 -10.84 16.31
N ASP A 642 17.53 -11.44 15.13
CA ASP A 642 18.07 -12.78 14.88
C ASP A 642 19.62 -12.78 14.91
N VAL A 643 20.21 -13.90 15.33
CA VAL A 643 21.63 -14.19 15.13
C VAL A 643 21.74 -15.39 14.20
N PRO A 644 22.13 -15.19 12.91
CA PRO A 644 22.32 -16.29 11.98
C PRO A 644 23.26 -17.36 12.56
N GLY A 645 22.90 -18.63 12.34
CA GLY A 645 23.87 -19.72 12.46
C GLY A 645 24.93 -19.58 11.38
N ASN A 646 26.19 -19.79 11.75
CA ASN A 646 27.30 -19.92 10.80
C ASN A 646 27.21 -21.27 10.07
#